data_AF-B4VUR8-F1
#
_entry.id   AF-B4VUR8-F1
#
_cell.length_a   1.000
_cell.length_b   1.000
_cell.length_c   1.000
_cell.angle_alpha   90.00
_cell.angle_beta   90.00
_cell.angle_gamma   90.00
#
_symmetry.space_group_name_H-M   'P 1'
#
loop_
_entity.id
_entity.type
_entity.pdbx_description
1 polymer ?
#
loop_
_entity_poly.entity_id
_entity_poly.type
_entity_poly.pdbx_seq_one_letter_code
_entity_poly.pdbx_strand_id
1 'polypeptide(L)'
;MPNIIQLASKIDKVKVYAAGATVSRIADLHLENGETPEQIEISGLPLALDDSSVRVQVEGNANLVIPTDIRISLAVSSPQEPPNSPAEEQLHQAKAEVRRIQETIALIDNEISVLKQLHVPNQPKAEPGKAPPPSPLAARLAIANFQDEQIRSRIQERRETQNSLKEAKTHLDELLHKQKLASTAQQVKPHDLRKTVIISLSYPAEVTVSQQQLIVEYFVPGARWTPTYLCRLESSTNTAAIAVRAFLCQRTGEDWSGVRLELSTANPMTWCELPELPSLRLGRTQPVPRKSGWRLPPVGATMLFADYDRQKPQVVTGQRAFTQPESRINSSSYKLEVNLINQHREQKLTQEKVQDDLDMELECLLSDTDKAMEFHNLFDESGDEFADLDAMLSDAPKETECDLDQNLHNLLEEAESSFRHSSMEQYLRGRDYEPEETECDLGETLSQLISDPVINNDDLLTYNLMRLPGADDPNKRGKLLLQNQQYVYLELLKQQQFLVTFNVLEIVKQAISKSHQCLSTPLPPGGVSVREAAGSFDYAYLADGRVDVPSDGQFHSVALTSQSTDVNLRYIVVPREDTNVFRIAQLCNPLDAPLLSGSADVYVDGEYILSTTLPTVPAKGQVELGLGVEQGIKVARNTTYQEKRSSQLLVAFNELCHHIKIDIANRLANEARIEIRERIPVPQEGEKVDVELGQVSPQWQKYEQEERGQLIQGGYCWQIQVPSQQQAKLSAQYTIKTYADSEVIGGNRRE
;
A
#
# COMPACT_ATOMS: atom_id res chain seq x y z
N MET A 1 -19.82 37.33 4.37
CA MET A 1 -19.04 36.08 4.24
C MET A 1 -18.95 35.49 5.63
N PRO A 2 -19.34 34.22 5.86
CA PRO A 2 -19.15 33.57 7.14
C PRO A 2 -17.66 33.56 7.50
N ASN A 3 -17.33 33.71 8.78
CA ASN A 3 -15.94 33.70 9.24
C ASN A 3 -15.47 32.24 9.38
N ILE A 4 -14.86 31.71 8.31
CA ILE A 4 -14.28 30.36 8.29
C ILE A 4 -12.86 30.44 8.83
N ILE A 5 -12.60 29.78 9.96
CA ILE A 5 -11.24 29.61 10.50
C ILE A 5 -10.73 28.22 10.14
N GLN A 6 -9.60 28.15 9.44
CA GLN A 6 -8.90 26.89 9.17
C GLN A 6 -8.10 26.46 10.40
N LEU A 7 -8.32 25.24 10.90
CA LEU A 7 -7.56 24.66 12.01
C LEU A 7 -6.64 23.53 11.54
N ALA A 8 -5.43 23.52 12.10
CA ALA A 8 -4.52 22.39 11.98
C ALA A 8 -5.01 21.23 12.86
N SER A 9 -4.98 20.01 12.34
CA SER A 9 -5.39 18.80 13.04
C SER A 9 -4.31 17.72 12.97
N LYS A 10 -4.16 16.92 14.03
CA LYS A 10 -3.25 15.77 14.09
C LYS A 10 -4.03 14.49 14.39
N ILE A 11 -3.58 13.34 13.87
CA ILE A 11 -4.17 12.04 14.22
C ILE A 11 -3.75 11.68 15.65
N ASP A 12 -4.70 11.40 16.56
CA ASP A 12 -4.37 10.88 17.90
C ASP A 12 -4.60 9.38 18.03
N LYS A 13 -5.70 8.87 17.46
CA LYS A 13 -6.11 7.46 17.56
C LYS A 13 -6.47 6.89 16.19
N VAL A 14 -6.13 5.63 15.97
CA VAL A 14 -6.57 4.84 14.82
C VAL A 14 -7.12 3.50 15.29
N LYS A 15 -8.33 3.16 14.86
CA LYS A 15 -8.95 1.84 15.06
C LYS A 15 -9.00 1.09 13.73
N VAL A 16 -8.18 0.06 13.58
CA VAL A 16 -8.08 -0.72 12.33
C VAL A 16 -8.93 -1.98 12.43
N TYR A 17 -9.76 -2.20 11.42
CA TYR A 17 -10.62 -3.37 11.31
C TYR A 17 -10.00 -4.43 10.38
N ALA A 18 -10.66 -5.57 10.22
CA ALA A 18 -10.24 -6.56 9.23
C ALA A 18 -10.23 -6.00 7.77
N ALA A 19 -10.99 -4.92 7.50
CA ALA A 19 -10.85 -4.10 6.31
C ALA A 19 -11.24 -2.64 6.61
N GLY A 20 -10.33 -1.69 6.31
CA GLY A 20 -10.45 -0.27 6.61
C GLY A 20 -10.09 0.10 8.06
N ALA A 21 -10.08 1.40 8.35
CA ALA A 21 -9.82 1.94 9.68
C ALA A 21 -10.72 3.16 9.97
N THR A 22 -11.08 3.35 11.24
CA THR A 22 -11.57 4.64 11.76
C THR A 22 -10.36 5.43 12.24
N VAL A 23 -10.20 6.66 11.74
CA VAL A 23 -9.15 7.60 12.14
C VAL A 23 -9.79 8.71 12.96
N SER A 24 -9.25 9.00 14.13
CA SER A 24 -9.69 10.09 15.02
C SER A 24 -8.61 11.17 15.05
N ARG A 25 -8.89 12.31 14.41
CA ARG A 25 -8.06 13.52 14.43
C ARG A 25 -8.51 14.45 15.55
N ILE A 26 -7.56 15.14 16.17
CA ILE A 26 -7.82 16.23 17.13
C ILE A 26 -7.30 17.56 16.58
N ALA A 27 -8.11 18.61 16.74
CA ALA A 27 -7.77 20.00 16.44
C ALA A 27 -8.07 20.85 17.69
N ASP A 28 -7.11 21.68 18.08
CA ASP A 28 -7.23 22.54 19.26
C ASP A 28 -7.99 23.82 18.89
N LEU A 29 -9.14 24.07 19.52
CA LEU A 29 -9.98 25.25 19.33
C LEU A 29 -9.74 26.25 20.47
N HIS A 30 -9.24 27.43 20.11
CA HIS A 30 -9.04 28.55 21.02
C HIS A 30 -10.15 29.58 20.80
N LEU A 31 -10.88 29.92 21.87
CA LEU A 31 -11.93 30.94 21.85
C LEU A 31 -11.46 32.15 22.67
N GLU A 32 -11.18 33.26 22.00
CA GLU A 32 -10.71 34.51 22.62
C GLU A 32 -11.80 35.60 22.59
N ASN A 33 -12.09 36.18 23.77
CA ASN A 33 -12.87 37.42 24.01
C ASN A 33 -13.85 37.90 22.92
N GLY A 34 -14.83 37.05 22.56
CA GLY A 34 -15.96 37.41 21.69
C GLY A 34 -15.81 37.05 20.21
N GLU A 35 -14.63 36.62 19.74
CA GLU A 35 -14.48 36.06 18.40
C GLU A 35 -14.85 34.57 18.41
N THR A 36 -16.10 34.28 18.06
CA THR A 36 -16.62 32.92 17.88
C THR A 36 -16.72 32.61 16.38
N PRO A 37 -15.90 31.67 15.84
CA PRO A 37 -15.99 31.32 14.43
C PRO A 37 -17.28 30.58 14.13
N GLU A 38 -18.12 31.16 13.27
CA GLU A 38 -19.35 30.53 12.78
C GLU A 38 -19.06 29.18 12.09
N GLN A 39 -17.92 29.11 11.39
CA GLN A 39 -17.47 27.93 10.67
C GLN A 39 -15.98 27.64 10.88
N ILE A 40 -15.65 26.35 10.92
CA ILE A 40 -14.27 25.86 11.02
C ILE A 40 -13.99 24.92 9.86
N GLU A 41 -12.82 25.05 9.22
CA GLU A 41 -12.34 24.12 8.21
C GLU A 41 -11.18 23.27 8.74
N ILE A 42 -11.31 21.95 8.60
CA ILE A 42 -10.22 20.99 8.85
C ILE A 42 -9.79 20.39 7.51
N SER A 43 -8.53 20.67 7.14
CA SER A 43 -7.98 20.36 5.82
C SER A 43 -7.09 19.12 5.77
N GLY A 44 -6.80 18.66 4.55
CA GLY A 44 -5.80 17.62 4.31
C GLY A 44 -6.28 16.20 4.66
N LEU A 45 -7.57 15.92 4.49
CA LEU A 45 -8.15 14.60 4.72
C LEU A 45 -8.07 13.72 3.44
N PRO A 46 -8.04 12.37 3.56
CA PRO A 46 -7.95 11.46 2.42
C PRO A 46 -9.05 11.64 1.39
N LEU A 47 -8.72 11.64 0.10
CA LEU A 47 -9.73 11.55 -0.96
C LEU A 47 -10.58 10.27 -0.86
N ALA A 48 -10.00 9.19 -0.31
CA ALA A 48 -10.65 7.90 -0.17
C ALA A 48 -11.58 7.77 1.05
N LEU A 49 -11.64 8.76 1.97
CA LEU A 49 -12.51 8.66 3.15
C LEU A 49 -13.99 8.53 2.73
N ASP A 50 -14.76 7.79 3.52
CA ASP A 50 -16.20 7.64 3.34
C ASP A 50 -16.93 8.87 3.89
N ASP A 51 -17.58 9.63 3.01
CA ASP A 51 -18.22 10.88 3.37
C ASP A 51 -19.37 10.71 4.38
N SER A 52 -20.04 9.55 4.35
CA SER A 52 -21.13 9.24 5.29
C SER A 52 -20.64 8.91 6.71
N SER A 53 -19.34 8.67 6.86
CA SER A 53 -18.72 8.23 8.12
C SER A 53 -18.23 9.37 9.00
N VAL A 54 -18.12 10.60 8.48
CA VAL A 54 -17.55 11.74 9.22
C VAL A 54 -18.41 12.11 10.43
N ARG A 55 -17.81 12.13 11.61
CA ARG A 55 -18.42 12.57 12.87
C ARG A 55 -17.53 13.63 13.52
N VAL A 56 -18.16 14.60 14.18
CA VAL A 56 -17.46 15.64 14.95
C VAL A 56 -17.99 15.62 16.37
N GLN A 57 -17.08 15.63 17.33
CA GLN A 57 -17.35 15.81 18.76
C GLN A 57 -16.51 16.98 19.30
N VAL A 58 -17.01 17.63 20.34
CA VAL A 58 -16.27 18.67 21.06
C VAL A 58 -16.06 18.19 22.49
N GLU A 59 -14.81 18.08 22.92
CA GLU A 59 -14.44 17.81 24.30
C GLU A 59 -13.91 19.09 24.96
N GLY A 60 -14.38 19.38 26.17
CA GLY A 60 -13.90 20.50 26.97
C GLY A 60 -14.66 20.63 28.29
N ASN A 61 -14.19 21.53 29.16
CA ASN A 61 -14.68 21.66 30.55
C ASN A 61 -16.18 22.00 30.73
N ALA A 62 -16.97 22.17 29.67
CA ALA A 62 -18.40 22.47 29.75
C ALA A 62 -19.28 21.97 28.58
N ASN A 63 -18.72 21.33 27.53
CA ASN A 63 -19.45 20.88 26.32
C ASN A 63 -20.48 21.89 25.76
N LEU A 64 -20.16 23.19 25.79
CA LEU A 64 -21.09 24.26 25.42
C LEU A 64 -21.20 24.52 23.92
N VAL A 65 -20.20 24.08 23.14
CA VAL A 65 -20.15 24.29 21.69
C VAL A 65 -20.70 23.05 20.99
N ILE A 66 -21.68 23.25 20.11
CA ILE A 66 -22.39 22.17 19.44
C ILE A 66 -22.14 22.28 17.93
N PRO A 67 -21.58 21.24 17.27
CA PRO A 67 -21.56 21.13 15.82
C PRO A 67 -23.00 21.00 15.29
N THR A 68 -23.43 21.94 14.45
CA THR A 68 -24.80 21.98 13.90
C THR A 68 -24.92 21.43 12.50
N ASP A 69 -23.90 21.63 11.67
CA ASP A 69 -23.84 21.16 10.29
C ASP A 69 -22.40 20.74 9.94
N ILE A 70 -22.26 19.66 9.17
CA ILE A 70 -20.97 19.07 8.78
C ILE A 70 -21.02 18.89 7.26
N ARG A 71 -20.17 19.62 6.55
CA ARG A 71 -20.05 19.55 5.08
C ARG A 71 -18.68 19.08 4.70
N ILE A 72 -18.62 18.23 3.67
CA ILE A 72 -17.36 17.77 3.10
C ILE A 72 -17.16 18.50 1.78
N SER A 73 -16.00 19.13 1.65
CA SER A 73 -15.58 19.86 0.46
C SER A 73 -14.30 19.23 -0.10
N LEU A 74 -13.90 19.72 -1.27
CA LEU A 74 -12.60 19.41 -1.87
C LEU A 74 -11.79 20.70 -1.90
N ALA A 75 -10.58 20.65 -1.36
CA ALA A 75 -9.61 21.73 -1.47
C ALA A 75 -8.33 21.23 -2.13
N VAL A 76 -7.67 22.15 -2.82
CA VAL A 76 -6.30 21.98 -3.28
C VAL A 76 -5.43 22.71 -2.28
N SER A 77 -4.49 22.02 -1.64
CA SER A 77 -3.62 22.67 -0.65
C SER A 77 -2.82 23.80 -1.29
N SER A 78 -2.98 25.02 -0.76
CA SER A 78 -2.17 26.19 -1.12
C SER A 78 -0.68 25.87 -1.00
N PRO A 79 0.21 26.44 -1.84
CA PRO A 79 1.64 26.30 -1.70
C PRO A 79 2.16 27.12 -0.51
N GLN A 80 1.90 26.64 0.71
CA GLN A 80 2.77 26.93 1.85
C GLN A 80 3.94 25.95 1.76
N GLU A 81 5.17 26.47 1.73
CA GLU A 81 6.35 25.64 1.97
C GLU A 81 6.22 25.05 3.37
N PRO A 82 6.04 23.72 3.54
CA PRO A 82 6.02 23.14 4.87
C PRO A 82 7.40 23.38 5.50
N PRO A 83 7.48 23.70 6.81
CA PRO A 83 8.77 23.67 7.48
C PRO A 83 9.36 22.27 7.32
N ASN A 84 10.53 22.17 6.68
CA ASN A 84 11.17 20.90 6.37
C ASN A 84 11.18 20.00 7.61
N SER A 85 10.74 18.77 7.46
CA SER A 85 10.79 17.80 8.56
C SER A 85 12.25 17.58 9.00
N PRO A 86 12.51 17.17 10.25
CA PRO A 86 13.87 16.90 10.72
C PRO A 86 14.62 15.87 9.85
N ALA A 87 13.91 14.96 9.19
CA ALA A 87 14.46 13.99 8.25
C ALA A 87 14.84 14.62 6.89
N GLU A 88 14.06 15.59 6.40
CA GLU A 88 14.39 16.35 5.19
C GLU A 88 15.55 17.31 5.42
N GLU A 89 15.65 17.90 6.60
CA GLU A 89 16.81 18.71 6.98
C GLU A 89 18.09 17.84 7.02
N GLN A 90 18.04 16.65 7.65
CA GLN A 90 19.14 15.69 7.61
C GLN A 90 19.53 15.29 6.17
N LEU A 91 18.54 15.02 5.31
CA LEU A 91 18.79 14.71 3.90
C LEU A 91 19.41 15.89 3.14
N HIS A 92 18.98 17.12 3.42
CA HIS A 92 19.55 18.33 2.83
C HIS A 92 21.00 18.55 3.30
N GLN A 93 21.27 18.37 4.59
CA GLN A 93 22.61 18.44 5.17
C GLN A 93 23.54 17.38 4.55
N ALA A 94 23.09 16.11 4.41
CA ALA A 94 23.86 15.05 3.77
C ALA A 94 24.16 15.33 2.28
N LYS A 95 23.19 15.87 1.53
CA LYS A 95 23.41 16.33 0.14
C LYS A 95 24.44 17.45 0.06
N ALA A 96 24.37 18.42 0.97
CA ALA A 96 25.32 19.53 1.05
C ALA A 96 26.74 19.04 1.41
N GLU A 97 26.87 18.05 2.30
CA GLU A 97 28.15 17.45 2.64
C GLU A 97 28.78 16.69 1.47
N VAL A 98 28.02 15.83 0.77
CA VAL A 98 28.52 15.14 -0.43
C VAL A 98 29.02 16.15 -1.47
N ARG A 99 28.29 17.25 -1.68
CA ARG A 99 28.71 18.35 -2.57
C ARG A 99 30.01 19.01 -2.09
N ARG A 100 30.10 19.38 -0.81
CA ARG A 100 31.29 20.01 -0.20
C ARG A 100 32.55 19.16 -0.40
N ILE A 101 32.44 17.84 -0.16
CA ILE A 101 33.58 16.92 -0.31
C ILE A 101 33.99 16.77 -1.78
N GLN A 102 33.04 16.74 -2.72
CA GLN A 102 33.33 16.75 -4.17
C GLN A 102 34.06 18.02 -4.60
N GLU A 103 33.65 19.18 -4.09
CA GLU A 103 34.30 20.48 -4.34
C GLU A 103 35.74 20.49 -3.80
N THR A 104 36.00 19.89 -2.63
CA THR A 104 37.37 19.70 -2.08
C THR A 104 38.24 18.79 -2.96
N ILE A 105 37.72 17.66 -3.45
CA ILE A 105 38.47 16.75 -4.34
C ILE A 105 38.86 17.48 -5.64
N ALA A 106 37.93 18.25 -6.23
CA ALA A 106 38.21 19.02 -7.44
C ALA A 106 39.30 20.09 -7.23
N LEU A 107 39.36 20.71 -6.04
CA LEU A 107 40.45 21.62 -5.66
C LEU A 107 41.80 20.88 -5.56
N ILE A 108 41.85 19.72 -4.89
CA ILE A 108 43.08 18.94 -4.75
C ILE A 108 43.56 18.40 -6.11
N ASP A 109 42.67 17.95 -6.99
CA ASP A 109 43.02 17.52 -8.35
C ASP A 109 43.60 18.68 -9.20
N ASN A 110 43.09 19.91 -9.03
CA ASN A 110 43.68 21.11 -9.63
C ASN A 110 45.07 21.42 -9.06
N GLU A 111 45.27 21.35 -7.73
CA GLU A 111 46.59 21.55 -7.12
C GLU A 111 47.61 20.50 -7.60
N ILE A 112 47.23 19.22 -7.68
CA ILE A 112 48.07 18.15 -8.25
C ILE A 112 48.42 18.44 -9.71
N SER A 113 47.48 18.99 -10.50
CA SER A 113 47.73 19.39 -11.89
C SER A 113 48.76 20.54 -11.98
N VAL A 114 48.64 21.57 -11.13
CA VAL A 114 49.60 22.68 -11.06
C VAL A 114 50.98 22.19 -10.59
N LEU A 115 51.04 21.34 -9.56
CA LEU A 115 52.30 20.76 -9.07
C LEU A 115 53.02 19.91 -10.13
N LYS A 116 52.27 19.22 -11.01
CA LYS A 116 52.85 18.48 -12.17
C LYS A 116 53.39 19.40 -13.27
N GLN A 117 52.94 20.64 -13.35
CA GLN A 117 53.41 21.62 -14.35
C GLN A 117 54.71 22.33 -13.91
N LEU A 118 55.12 22.20 -12.65
CA LEU A 118 56.43 22.67 -12.19
C LEU A 118 57.55 21.89 -12.89
N HIS A 119 58.29 22.56 -13.77
CA HIS A 119 59.39 21.95 -14.51
C HIS A 119 60.71 22.10 -13.73
N VAL A 120 61.36 20.97 -13.40
CA VAL A 120 62.75 20.96 -12.96
C VAL A 120 63.64 21.32 -14.17
N PRO A 121 64.51 22.35 -14.10
CA PRO A 121 65.37 22.72 -15.21
C PRO A 121 66.26 21.54 -15.65
N ASN A 122 66.30 21.29 -16.96
CA ASN A 122 67.17 20.28 -17.55
C ASN A 122 68.66 20.69 -17.42
N GLN A 123 69.55 19.71 -17.40
CA GLN A 123 70.98 19.99 -17.40
C GLN A 123 71.37 20.65 -18.74
N PRO A 124 72.13 21.76 -18.74
CA PRO A 124 72.70 22.29 -19.98
C PRO A 124 73.58 21.22 -20.64
N LYS A 125 73.31 20.93 -21.92
CA LYS A 125 74.09 19.96 -22.70
C LYS A 125 75.52 20.46 -22.86
N ALA A 126 76.51 19.58 -22.71
CA ALA A 126 77.91 19.90 -22.99
C ALA A 126 78.11 20.15 -24.50
N GLU A 127 78.92 21.14 -24.85
CA GLU A 127 79.45 21.26 -26.20
C GLU A 127 80.43 20.12 -26.49
N PRO A 128 80.48 19.57 -27.72
CA PRO A 128 81.41 18.49 -28.06
C PRO A 128 82.87 18.85 -27.73
N GLY A 129 83.50 18.07 -26.84
CA GLY A 129 84.89 18.25 -26.44
C GLY A 129 85.15 19.21 -25.26
N LYS A 130 84.13 19.80 -24.63
CA LYS A 130 84.28 20.59 -23.39
C LYS A 130 83.61 19.90 -22.20
N ALA A 131 84.16 20.11 -21.01
CA ALA A 131 83.51 19.70 -19.76
C ALA A 131 82.20 20.48 -19.57
N PRO A 132 81.11 19.84 -19.09
CA PRO A 132 79.84 20.52 -18.84
C PRO A 132 79.99 21.61 -17.76
N PRO A 133 79.24 22.73 -17.85
CA PRO A 133 79.28 23.78 -16.83
C PRO A 133 78.74 23.26 -15.49
N PRO A 134 79.22 23.78 -14.34
CA PRO A 134 78.81 23.33 -13.02
C PRO A 134 77.33 23.67 -12.74
N SER A 135 76.46 22.66 -12.87
CA SER A 135 75.05 22.72 -12.49
C SER A 135 74.91 22.55 -10.97
N PRO A 136 74.20 23.44 -10.24
CA PRO A 136 73.88 23.25 -8.82
C PRO A 136 72.97 22.03 -8.59
N LEU A 137 73.57 20.84 -8.45
CA LEU A 137 72.86 19.57 -8.28
C LEU A 137 71.92 19.60 -7.06
N ALA A 138 72.39 20.15 -5.95
CA ALA A 138 71.62 20.28 -4.72
C ALA A 138 70.31 21.07 -4.90
N ALA A 139 70.33 22.18 -5.67
CA ALA A 139 69.14 22.99 -5.92
C ALA A 139 68.12 22.26 -6.81
N ARG A 140 68.59 21.51 -7.82
CA ARG A 140 67.71 20.72 -8.70
C ARG A 140 67.10 19.53 -7.96
N LEU A 141 67.87 18.85 -7.11
CA LEU A 141 67.36 17.80 -6.23
C LEU A 141 66.37 18.34 -5.20
N ALA A 142 66.59 19.54 -4.65
CA ALA A 142 65.65 20.17 -3.72
C ALA A 142 64.28 20.46 -4.37
N ILE A 143 64.26 20.99 -5.60
CA ILE A 143 63.00 21.24 -6.34
C ILE A 143 62.30 19.92 -6.70
N ALA A 144 63.04 18.92 -7.17
CA ALA A 144 62.47 17.60 -7.50
C ALA A 144 61.90 16.89 -6.27
N ASN A 145 62.64 16.87 -5.15
CA ASN A 145 62.18 16.27 -3.89
C ASN A 145 60.96 17.01 -3.33
N PHE A 146 60.95 18.35 -3.39
CA PHE A 146 59.79 19.15 -2.98
C PHE A 146 58.55 18.84 -3.85
N GLN A 147 58.70 18.77 -5.17
CA GLN A 147 57.62 18.39 -6.08
C GLN A 147 57.08 16.98 -5.75
N ASP A 148 57.97 16.00 -5.57
CA ASP A 148 57.60 14.62 -5.20
C ASP A 148 56.89 14.55 -3.84
N GLU A 149 57.38 15.29 -2.84
CA GLU A 149 56.82 15.33 -1.49
C GLU A 149 55.42 15.98 -1.48
N GLN A 150 55.26 17.13 -2.12
CA GLN A 150 53.97 17.81 -2.23
C GLN A 150 52.96 16.99 -3.03
N ILE A 151 53.36 16.36 -4.14
CA ILE A 151 52.48 15.48 -4.93
C ILE A 151 52.08 14.25 -4.12
N ARG A 152 53.00 13.61 -3.37
CA ARG A 152 52.66 12.47 -2.50
C ARG A 152 51.69 12.87 -1.39
N SER A 153 51.91 14.03 -0.76
CA SER A 153 51.03 14.60 0.26
C SER A 153 49.61 14.81 -0.30
N ARG A 154 49.47 15.52 -1.43
CA ARG A 154 48.16 15.75 -2.06
C ARG A 154 47.48 14.49 -2.58
N ILE A 155 48.23 13.49 -3.04
CA ILE A 155 47.67 12.19 -3.41
C ILE A 155 47.11 11.46 -2.18
N GLN A 156 47.76 11.58 -1.02
CA GLN A 156 47.29 10.99 0.23
C GLN A 156 46.02 11.69 0.73
N GLU A 157 46.04 13.02 0.81
CA GLU A 157 44.88 13.85 1.20
C GLU A 157 43.67 13.61 0.27
N ARG A 158 43.91 13.46 -1.04
CA ARG A 158 42.89 13.08 -2.02
C ARG A 158 42.30 11.69 -1.76
N ARG A 159 43.10 10.71 -1.36
CA ARG A 159 42.61 9.36 -1.02
C ARG A 159 41.76 9.37 0.24
N GLU A 160 42.19 10.12 1.26
CA GLU A 160 41.45 10.30 2.51
C GLU A 160 40.10 10.98 2.25
N THR A 161 40.11 12.07 1.46
CA THR A 161 38.89 12.79 1.04
C THR A 161 37.98 11.91 0.16
N GLN A 162 38.54 11.02 -0.67
CA GLN A 162 37.78 10.04 -1.46
C GLN A 162 37.10 8.96 -0.59
N ASN A 163 37.74 8.54 0.51
CA ASN A 163 37.12 7.65 1.48
C ASN A 163 35.96 8.36 2.20
N SER A 164 36.17 9.60 2.66
CA SER A 164 35.10 10.42 3.26
C SER A 164 33.94 10.65 2.29
N LEU A 165 34.20 10.84 0.99
CA LEU A 165 33.14 10.91 -0.02
C LEU A 165 32.33 9.62 -0.12
N LYS A 166 32.98 8.46 0.01
CA LYS A 166 32.30 7.16 -0.03
C LYS A 166 31.39 7.00 1.18
N GLU A 167 31.86 7.36 2.38
CA GLU A 167 31.10 7.32 3.62
C GLU A 167 29.90 8.28 3.60
N ALA A 168 30.10 9.52 3.15
CA ALA A 168 29.02 10.51 3.00
C ALA A 168 27.98 10.06 1.95
N LYS A 169 28.40 9.39 0.87
CA LYS A 169 27.48 8.80 -0.11
C LYS A 169 26.69 7.63 0.47
N THR A 170 27.32 6.70 1.20
CA THR A 170 26.58 5.62 1.86
C THR A 170 25.58 6.16 2.89
N HIS A 171 25.94 7.22 3.62
CA HIS A 171 25.00 7.89 4.53
C HIS A 171 23.83 8.56 3.79
N LEU A 172 24.10 9.23 2.66
CA LEU A 172 23.06 9.78 1.80
C LEU A 172 22.13 8.69 1.24
N ASP A 173 22.69 7.57 0.77
CA ASP A 173 21.92 6.44 0.24
C ASP A 173 21.08 5.76 1.33
N GLU A 174 21.61 5.62 2.55
CA GLU A 174 20.85 5.17 3.72
C GLU A 174 19.69 6.12 4.07
N LEU A 175 19.91 7.44 4.04
CA LEU A 175 18.84 8.42 4.28
C LEU A 175 17.79 8.40 3.17
N LEU A 176 18.20 8.28 1.90
CA LEU A 176 17.28 8.12 0.76
C LEU A 176 16.49 6.80 0.85
N HIS A 177 17.12 5.71 1.31
CA HIS A 177 16.46 4.43 1.52
C HIS A 177 15.48 4.50 2.71
N LYS A 178 15.88 5.12 3.83
CA LYS A 178 14.99 5.42 4.95
C LYS A 178 13.82 6.29 4.53
N GLN A 179 14.01 7.32 3.71
CA GLN A 179 12.92 8.16 3.19
C GLN A 179 11.94 7.34 2.34
N LYS A 180 12.44 6.48 1.44
CA LYS A 180 11.61 5.60 0.60
C LYS A 180 10.79 4.58 1.41
N LEU A 181 11.34 4.08 2.53
CA LEU A 181 10.65 3.16 3.43
C LEU A 181 9.69 3.89 4.40
N ALA A 182 10.04 5.08 4.85
CA ALA A 182 9.28 5.82 5.86
C ALA A 182 8.11 6.62 5.26
N SER A 183 8.12 6.90 3.95
CA SER A 183 7.09 7.73 3.33
C SER A 183 6.70 7.20 1.95
N THR A 184 5.51 6.59 1.88
CA THR A 184 4.71 6.56 0.65
C THR A 184 3.26 7.01 0.85
N ALA A 185 2.87 7.52 2.04
CA ALA A 185 1.96 8.66 1.99
C ALA A 185 2.63 9.69 1.08
N GLN A 186 1.88 10.19 0.09
CA GLN A 186 2.40 11.21 -0.78
C GLN A 186 2.69 12.44 0.10
N GLN A 187 3.98 12.71 0.37
CA GLN A 187 4.45 14.02 0.84
C GLN A 187 3.68 15.05 0.05
N VAL A 188 2.93 15.93 0.75
CA VAL A 188 1.85 16.71 0.15
C VAL A 188 2.40 17.49 -1.02
N LYS A 189 2.16 17.00 -2.24
CA LYS A 189 2.64 17.68 -3.43
C LYS A 189 1.90 19.01 -3.48
N PRO A 190 2.58 20.13 -3.80
CA PRO A 190 1.88 21.35 -4.15
C PRO A 190 0.82 21.01 -5.20
N HIS A 191 -0.41 21.43 -4.96
CA HIS A 191 -1.59 21.15 -5.80
C HIS A 191 -2.20 19.73 -5.72
N ASP A 192 -1.85 18.89 -4.73
CA ASP A 192 -2.56 17.62 -4.51
C ASP A 192 -4.00 17.86 -3.97
N LEU A 193 -4.98 17.16 -4.53
CA LEU A 193 -6.39 17.31 -4.14
C LEU A 193 -6.62 16.57 -2.82
N ARG A 194 -7.33 17.20 -1.87
CA ARG A 194 -7.69 16.62 -0.57
C ARG A 194 -9.14 16.93 -0.24
N LYS A 195 -9.74 16.10 0.61
CA LYS A 195 -11.02 16.43 1.23
C LYS A 195 -10.78 17.39 2.39
N THR A 196 -11.74 18.27 2.64
CA THR A 196 -11.80 19.13 3.83
C THR A 196 -13.18 19.02 4.46
N VAL A 197 -13.24 19.19 5.78
CA VAL A 197 -14.49 19.16 6.53
C VAL A 197 -14.75 20.55 7.07
N ILE A 198 -15.87 21.15 6.64
CA ILE A 198 -16.38 22.43 7.10
C ILE A 198 -17.46 22.16 8.15
N ILE A 199 -17.24 22.67 9.35
CA ILE A 199 -18.06 22.44 10.54
C ILE A 199 -18.70 23.76 10.92
N SER A 200 -20.04 23.83 10.94
CA SER A 200 -20.75 24.99 11.48
C SER A 200 -20.96 24.79 12.99
N LEU A 201 -20.64 25.81 13.78
CA LEU A 201 -20.66 25.73 15.24
C LEU A 201 -21.74 26.65 15.84
N SER A 202 -22.40 26.17 16.89
CA SER A 202 -23.29 26.96 17.73
C SER A 202 -22.69 27.15 19.12
N TYR A 203 -22.81 28.37 19.64
CA TYR A 203 -22.24 28.82 20.90
C TYR A 203 -23.33 29.27 21.89
N PRO A 204 -23.10 29.20 23.21
CA PRO A 204 -23.96 29.83 24.20
C PRO A 204 -23.84 31.37 24.13
N ALA A 205 -24.82 32.09 24.70
CA ALA A 205 -24.87 33.55 24.66
C ALA A 205 -23.72 34.26 25.40
N GLU A 206 -23.05 33.57 26.34
CA GLU A 206 -21.84 34.04 27.01
C GLU A 206 -20.72 33.01 26.83
N VAL A 207 -19.69 33.35 26.07
CA VAL A 207 -18.50 32.51 25.84
C VAL A 207 -17.33 33.08 26.64
N THR A 208 -16.98 32.41 27.73
CA THR A 208 -15.73 32.66 28.47
C THR A 208 -14.56 32.02 27.74
N VAL A 209 -13.37 32.65 27.80
CA VAL A 209 -12.12 32.11 27.26
C VAL A 209 -11.93 30.66 27.72
N SER A 210 -11.92 29.75 26.75
CA SER A 210 -11.78 28.31 26.99
C SER A 210 -11.02 27.66 25.85
N GLN A 211 -10.20 26.68 26.19
CA GLN A 211 -9.59 25.76 25.24
C GLN A 211 -10.49 24.53 25.13
N GLN A 212 -10.83 24.14 23.91
CA GLN A 212 -11.67 22.98 23.61
C GLN A 212 -10.99 22.15 22.52
N GLN A 213 -11.27 20.85 22.48
CA GLN A 213 -10.71 19.95 21.46
C GLN A 213 -11.83 19.46 20.53
N LEU A 214 -11.66 19.71 19.24
CA LEU A 214 -12.49 19.15 18.19
C LEU A 214 -11.94 17.78 17.83
N ILE A 215 -12.73 16.74 18.07
CA ILE A 215 -12.43 15.37 17.64
C ILE A 215 -13.20 15.12 16.35
N VAL A 216 -12.49 14.86 15.26
CA VAL A 216 -13.07 14.48 13.97
C VAL A 216 -12.74 13.03 13.68
N GLU A 217 -13.77 12.19 13.64
CA GLU A 217 -13.66 10.77 13.33
C GLU A 217 -14.18 10.49 11.93
N TYR A 218 -13.48 9.65 11.17
CA TYR A 218 -13.88 9.24 9.82
C TYR A 218 -13.35 7.84 9.51
N PHE A 219 -14.07 7.11 8.65
CA PHE A 219 -13.66 5.81 8.13
C PHE A 219 -12.93 5.97 6.81
N VAL A 220 -11.79 5.28 6.67
CA VAL A 220 -11.02 5.21 5.42
C VAL A 220 -10.85 3.75 5.01
N PRO A 221 -11.21 3.37 3.78
CA PRO A 221 -10.84 2.08 3.22
C PRO A 221 -9.32 1.98 3.02
N GLY A 222 -8.81 0.75 2.88
CA GLY A 222 -7.39 0.53 2.59
C GLY A 222 -6.47 0.43 3.80
N ALA A 223 -6.97 -0.04 4.93
CA ALA A 223 -6.16 -0.63 5.99
C ALA A 223 -6.57 -2.10 6.23
N ARG A 224 -5.67 -2.91 6.79
CA ARG A 224 -5.93 -4.29 7.20
C ARG A 224 -4.86 -4.76 8.18
N TRP A 225 -5.16 -5.78 8.97
CA TRP A 225 -4.17 -6.43 9.82
C TRP A 225 -4.27 -7.96 9.79
N THR A 226 -3.24 -8.63 10.28
CA THR A 226 -3.24 -10.06 10.66
C THR A 226 -2.49 -10.22 11.98
N PRO A 227 -2.94 -11.07 12.90
CA PRO A 227 -2.18 -11.39 14.11
C PRO A 227 -0.86 -12.09 13.78
N THR A 228 0.14 -11.93 14.65
CA THR A 228 1.34 -12.77 14.71
C THR A 228 1.84 -12.80 16.15
N TYR A 229 2.40 -13.92 16.60
CA TYR A 229 2.73 -14.15 18.00
C TYR A 229 4.22 -14.43 18.19
N LEU A 230 4.72 -14.06 19.36
CA LEU A 230 6.06 -14.44 19.79
C LEU A 230 5.96 -15.08 21.18
N CYS A 231 6.18 -16.39 21.23
CA CYS A 231 6.10 -17.20 22.44
C CYS A 231 7.52 -17.42 22.97
N ARG A 232 7.87 -16.79 24.10
CA ARG A 232 9.15 -17.04 24.79
C ARG A 232 8.92 -17.91 26.01
N LEU A 233 9.50 -19.10 26.02
CA LEU A 233 9.44 -20.05 27.13
C LEU A 233 10.75 -20.00 27.91
N GLU A 234 10.65 -20.06 29.24
CA GLU A 234 11.77 -20.06 30.17
C GLU A 234 11.75 -21.35 30.99
N SER A 235 12.62 -22.29 30.63
CA SER A 235 12.69 -23.64 31.20
C SER A 235 13.09 -23.63 32.68
N SER A 236 13.83 -22.61 33.13
CA SER A 236 14.26 -22.50 34.53
C SER A 236 13.12 -22.18 35.50
N THR A 237 12.08 -21.50 35.02
CA THR A 237 10.91 -21.08 35.82
C THR A 237 9.62 -21.81 35.44
N ASN A 238 9.59 -22.53 34.32
CA ASN A 238 8.39 -23.07 33.68
C ASN A 238 7.33 -21.99 33.40
N THR A 239 7.77 -20.81 32.95
CA THR A 239 6.88 -19.73 32.52
C THR A 239 7.03 -19.46 31.03
N ALA A 240 6.01 -18.85 30.42
CA ALA A 240 6.08 -18.31 29.07
C ALA A 240 5.52 -16.90 29.02
N ALA A 241 6.15 -16.04 28.22
CA ALA A 241 5.58 -14.78 27.79
C ALA A 241 5.04 -14.93 26.36
N ILE A 242 3.75 -14.64 26.17
CA ILE A 242 3.13 -14.51 24.85
C ILE A 242 3.02 -13.04 24.52
N ALA A 243 3.83 -12.59 23.57
CA ALA A 243 3.71 -11.27 22.98
C ALA A 243 2.80 -11.34 21.74
N VAL A 244 1.68 -10.62 21.80
CA VAL A 244 0.81 -10.39 20.65
C VAL A 244 1.38 -9.26 19.82
N ARG A 245 1.56 -9.52 18.54
CA ARG A 245 1.92 -8.54 17.52
C ARG A 245 0.88 -8.61 16.40
N ALA A 246 0.94 -7.65 15.49
CA ALA A 246 0.20 -7.71 14.24
C ALA A 246 1.08 -7.24 13.09
N PHE A 247 0.86 -7.80 11.91
CA PHE A 247 1.27 -7.18 10.67
C PHE A 247 0.12 -6.32 10.15
N LEU A 248 0.40 -5.03 9.96
CA LEU A 248 -0.56 -3.99 9.58
C LEU A 248 -0.15 -3.40 8.23
N CYS A 249 -1.06 -3.46 7.25
CA CYS A 249 -0.93 -2.75 5.97
C CYS A 249 -1.90 -1.59 5.95
N GLN A 250 -1.44 -0.42 5.49
CA GLN A 250 -2.33 0.71 5.24
C GLN A 250 -1.88 1.53 4.02
N ARG A 251 -2.87 2.00 3.25
CA ARG A 251 -2.75 2.86 2.08
C ARG A 251 -3.90 3.89 2.12
N THR A 252 -4.06 4.54 3.28
CA THR A 252 -5.14 5.51 3.51
C THR A 252 -4.85 6.89 2.93
N GLY A 253 -3.61 7.17 2.55
CA GLY A 253 -3.16 8.49 2.08
C GLY A 253 -2.60 9.38 3.19
N GLU A 254 -2.56 8.90 4.43
CA GLU A 254 -2.01 9.57 5.61
C GLU A 254 -0.98 8.66 6.29
N ASP A 255 0.21 9.17 6.61
CA ASP A 255 1.10 8.46 7.54
C ASP A 255 0.53 8.60 8.96
N TRP A 256 0.46 7.49 9.68
CA TRP A 256 0.03 7.50 11.09
C TRP A 256 1.27 7.62 11.95
N SER A 257 1.53 8.80 12.51
CA SER A 257 2.72 9.05 13.35
C SER A 257 2.35 9.26 14.81
N GLY A 258 2.94 8.48 15.71
CA GLY A 258 2.70 8.54 17.15
C GLY A 258 1.25 8.27 17.55
N VAL A 259 0.50 7.44 16.82
CA VAL A 259 -0.94 7.23 17.08
C VAL A 259 -1.19 6.17 18.15
N ARG A 260 -2.29 6.31 18.90
CA ARG A 260 -2.84 5.22 19.73
C ARG A 260 -3.52 4.22 18.81
N LEU A 261 -3.02 2.98 18.75
CA LEU A 261 -3.55 1.95 17.87
C LEU A 261 -4.50 0.99 18.61
N GLU A 262 -5.66 0.77 18.01
CA GLU A 262 -6.60 -0.28 18.40
C GLU A 262 -6.86 -1.18 17.18
N LEU A 263 -6.63 -2.48 17.29
CA LEU A 263 -7.00 -3.45 16.26
C LEU A 263 -8.31 -4.14 16.63
N SER A 264 -9.22 -4.30 15.68
CA SER A 264 -10.51 -4.93 15.93
C SER A 264 -10.89 -5.94 14.86
N THR A 265 -11.63 -6.96 15.28
CA THR A 265 -12.22 -7.96 14.37
C THR A 265 -13.57 -7.52 13.80
N ALA A 266 -14.18 -6.48 14.39
CA ALA A 266 -15.46 -5.93 13.97
C ALA A 266 -15.45 -5.48 12.50
N ASN A 267 -16.64 -5.44 11.91
CA ASN A 267 -16.84 -4.89 10.57
C ASN A 267 -17.85 -3.73 10.61
N PRO A 268 -17.38 -2.46 10.68
CA PRO A 268 -18.23 -1.29 10.97
C PRO A 268 -19.23 -0.98 9.84
N MET A 269 -18.95 -1.46 8.62
CA MET A 269 -19.80 -1.26 7.44
C MET A 269 -20.78 -2.42 7.19
N THR A 270 -20.93 -3.38 8.11
CA THR A 270 -21.96 -4.44 7.96
C THR A 270 -23.32 -3.92 8.37
N TRP A 271 -24.29 -3.97 7.45
CA TRP A 271 -25.69 -3.78 7.80
C TRP A 271 -26.24 -5.08 8.40
N CYS A 272 -26.42 -5.10 9.72
CA CYS A 272 -26.95 -6.25 10.45
C CYS A 272 -28.46 -6.09 10.73
N GLU A 273 -29.29 -6.38 9.74
CA GLU A 273 -30.73 -6.57 9.95
C GLU A 273 -31.04 -8.02 10.34
N LEU A 274 -32.08 -8.22 11.16
CA LEU A 274 -32.63 -9.55 11.43
C LEU A 274 -33.19 -10.11 10.11
N PRO A 275 -32.68 -11.24 9.59
CA PRO A 275 -33.21 -11.81 8.35
C PRO A 275 -34.68 -12.19 8.55
N GLU A 276 -35.54 -11.78 7.62
CA GLU A 276 -36.94 -12.24 7.61
C GLU A 276 -36.97 -13.77 7.49
N LEU A 277 -37.82 -14.42 8.29
CA LEU A 277 -38.02 -15.87 8.25
C LEU A 277 -39.16 -16.21 7.28
N PRO A 278 -38.88 -16.63 6.02
CA PRO A 278 -39.93 -16.96 5.06
C PRO A 278 -40.67 -18.23 5.48
N SER A 279 -41.99 -18.24 5.35
CA SER A 279 -42.78 -19.45 5.61
C SER A 279 -42.48 -20.52 4.55
N LEU A 280 -41.84 -21.62 4.93
CA LEU A 280 -41.74 -22.80 4.07
C LEU A 280 -43.13 -23.42 3.90
N ARG A 281 -43.61 -23.50 2.65
CA ARG A 281 -44.85 -24.17 2.28
C ARG A 281 -44.52 -25.32 1.33
N LEU A 282 -45.22 -26.44 1.44
CA LEU A 282 -45.10 -27.59 0.53
C LEU A 282 -46.34 -27.64 -0.37
N GLY A 283 -46.16 -27.75 -1.69
CA GLY A 283 -47.25 -27.78 -2.66
C GLY A 283 -46.77 -27.94 -4.10
N ARG A 284 -47.69 -28.30 -5.02
CA ARG A 284 -47.39 -28.40 -6.46
C ARG A 284 -47.12 -27.02 -7.05
N THR A 285 -45.84 -26.73 -7.30
CA THR A 285 -45.32 -25.55 -8.00
C THR A 285 -45.79 -24.21 -7.42
N GLN A 286 -45.01 -23.63 -6.52
CA GLN A 286 -45.28 -22.26 -6.06
C GLN A 286 -44.88 -21.24 -7.13
N PRO A 287 -45.74 -20.25 -7.44
CA PRO A 287 -45.34 -19.14 -8.28
C PRO A 287 -44.22 -18.36 -7.58
N VAL A 288 -43.18 -18.00 -8.33
CA VAL A 288 -42.03 -17.23 -7.84
C VAL A 288 -42.54 -15.99 -7.09
N PRO A 289 -42.02 -15.68 -5.88
CA PRO A 289 -42.46 -14.51 -5.14
C PRO A 289 -42.34 -13.26 -6.03
N ARG A 290 -43.43 -12.50 -6.12
CA ARG A 290 -43.43 -11.25 -6.88
C ARG A 290 -42.36 -10.34 -6.27
N LYS A 291 -41.30 -10.04 -7.03
CA LYS A 291 -40.31 -9.01 -6.66
C LYS A 291 -41.10 -7.77 -6.22
N SER A 292 -40.73 -7.20 -5.07
CA SER A 292 -41.41 -6.01 -4.53
C SER A 292 -41.51 -4.96 -5.62
N GLY A 293 -42.72 -4.75 -6.13
CA GLY A 293 -42.96 -3.76 -7.17
C GLY A 293 -42.56 -2.38 -6.64
N TRP A 294 -41.96 -1.57 -7.50
CA TRP A 294 -41.63 -0.17 -7.23
C TRP A 294 -42.83 0.51 -6.55
N ARG A 295 -42.66 0.92 -5.29
CA ARG A 295 -43.66 1.72 -4.59
C ARG A 295 -43.53 3.15 -5.08
N LEU A 296 -44.67 3.82 -5.28
CA LEU A 296 -44.68 5.26 -5.47
C LEU A 296 -43.96 5.93 -4.28
N PRO A 297 -43.07 6.91 -4.52
CA PRO A 297 -42.39 7.62 -3.44
C PRO A 297 -43.43 8.31 -2.54
N PRO A 298 -43.16 8.42 -1.22
CA PRO A 298 -44.09 9.04 -0.29
C PRO A 298 -44.38 10.50 -0.69
N VAL A 299 -45.61 10.96 -0.41
CA VAL A 299 -46.03 12.34 -0.68
C VAL A 299 -45.10 13.29 0.08
N GLY A 300 -44.44 14.20 -0.64
CA GLY A 300 -43.41 15.08 -0.09
C GLY A 300 -41.96 14.63 -0.31
N ALA A 301 -41.71 13.46 -0.91
CA ALA A 301 -40.34 13.01 -1.25
C ALA A 301 -39.57 14.01 -2.14
N THR A 302 -40.26 14.81 -2.96
CA THR A 302 -39.68 15.90 -3.75
C THR A 302 -38.98 16.97 -2.90
N MET A 303 -39.41 17.18 -1.65
CA MET A 303 -38.76 18.12 -0.73
C MET A 303 -37.33 17.68 -0.37
N LEU A 304 -37.05 16.38 -0.33
CA LEU A 304 -35.71 15.83 -0.06
C LEU A 304 -34.73 16.08 -1.22
N PHE A 305 -35.24 16.38 -2.42
CA PHE A 305 -34.43 16.69 -3.61
C PHE A 305 -34.39 18.20 -3.91
N ALA A 306 -35.00 19.04 -3.08
CA ALA A 306 -35.11 20.48 -3.32
C ALA A 306 -33.77 21.22 -3.40
N ASP A 307 -32.72 20.71 -2.75
CA ASP A 307 -31.36 21.25 -2.87
C ASP A 307 -30.63 20.75 -4.14
N TYR A 308 -30.90 19.52 -4.58
CA TYR A 308 -30.40 18.97 -5.85
C TYR A 308 -31.03 19.68 -7.06
N ASP A 309 -32.35 19.90 -7.03
CA ASP A 309 -33.05 20.64 -8.09
C ASP A 309 -32.68 22.14 -8.10
N ARG A 310 -32.22 22.71 -6.98
CA ARG A 310 -31.67 24.08 -6.93
C ARG A 310 -30.30 24.20 -7.61
N GLN A 311 -29.58 23.09 -7.79
CA GLN A 311 -28.28 23.03 -8.48
C GLN A 311 -28.38 22.65 -9.96
N LYS A 312 -29.57 22.28 -10.47
CA LYS A 312 -29.76 22.06 -11.91
C LYS A 312 -29.78 23.41 -12.66
N PRO A 313 -28.97 23.60 -13.71
CA PRO A 313 -29.14 24.74 -14.60
C PRO A 313 -30.51 24.65 -15.28
N GLN A 314 -31.26 25.76 -15.29
CA GLN A 314 -32.56 25.79 -15.97
C GLN A 314 -32.36 25.68 -17.48
N VAL A 315 -32.81 24.57 -18.06
CA VAL A 315 -32.88 24.40 -19.51
C VAL A 315 -34.00 25.29 -20.03
N VAL A 316 -33.65 26.42 -20.65
CA VAL A 316 -34.60 27.27 -21.37
C VAL A 316 -35.06 26.53 -22.61
N THR A 317 -36.22 25.90 -22.54
CA THR A 317 -36.76 25.05 -23.62
C THR A 317 -37.37 25.89 -24.73
N GLY A 318 -36.51 26.39 -25.64
CA GLY A 318 -36.96 26.92 -26.92
C GLY A 318 -37.60 25.83 -27.77
N GLN A 319 -38.84 26.03 -28.20
CA GLN A 319 -39.55 25.06 -29.05
C GLN A 319 -38.86 24.93 -30.42
N ARG A 320 -38.37 23.72 -30.75
CA ARG A 320 -38.13 23.29 -32.14
C ARG A 320 -38.69 21.89 -32.35
N ALA A 321 -39.19 21.66 -33.57
CA ALA A 321 -40.04 20.55 -33.93
C ALA A 321 -39.30 19.19 -33.96
N PHE A 322 -40.10 18.12 -33.88
CA PHE A 322 -39.63 16.74 -33.99
C PHE A 322 -39.04 16.43 -35.38
N THR A 323 -37.74 16.16 -35.42
CA THR A 323 -37.13 15.19 -36.34
C THR A 323 -36.22 14.28 -35.53
N GLN A 324 -36.28 12.96 -35.78
CA GLN A 324 -35.39 12.00 -35.14
C GLN A 324 -33.95 12.20 -35.65
N PRO A 325 -32.96 12.02 -34.77
CA PRO A 325 -31.68 11.47 -35.20
C PRO A 325 -31.20 10.31 -34.33
N GLU A 326 -30.22 9.62 -34.87
CA GLU A 326 -29.69 8.34 -34.39
C GLU A 326 -28.87 8.47 -33.10
N SER A 327 -28.57 7.32 -32.50
CA SER A 327 -27.88 7.20 -31.21
C SER A 327 -26.48 7.84 -31.21
N ARG A 328 -26.36 9.03 -30.61
CA ARG A 328 -25.10 9.56 -30.07
C ARG A 328 -25.18 9.60 -28.54
N ILE A 329 -24.16 9.03 -27.89
CA ILE A 329 -24.00 9.05 -26.45
C ILE A 329 -23.46 10.43 -26.06
N ASN A 330 -24.32 11.34 -25.61
CA ASN A 330 -23.89 12.64 -25.12
C ASN A 330 -23.22 12.50 -23.74
N SER A 331 -21.91 12.69 -23.72
CA SER A 331 -21.11 12.96 -22.54
C SER A 331 -21.44 14.35 -21.97
N SER A 332 -22.48 14.44 -21.13
CA SER A 332 -22.81 15.70 -20.44
C SER A 332 -21.69 16.08 -19.45
N SER A 333 -20.81 16.97 -19.87
CA SER A 333 -19.73 17.53 -19.06
C SER A 333 -20.30 18.50 -18.01
N TYR A 334 -20.49 17.99 -16.78
CA TYR A 334 -20.87 18.83 -15.65
C TYR A 334 -19.71 19.73 -15.24
N LYS A 335 -19.71 20.99 -15.69
CA LYS A 335 -18.79 22.04 -15.21
C LYS A 335 -19.16 22.41 -13.77
N LEU A 336 -18.41 21.90 -12.81
CA LEU A 336 -18.36 22.44 -11.45
C LEU A 336 -17.33 23.58 -11.41
N GLU A 337 -17.80 24.82 -11.48
CA GLU A 337 -16.97 25.99 -11.21
C GLU A 337 -16.66 26.05 -9.72
N VAL A 338 -15.51 25.50 -9.34
CA VAL A 338 -14.97 25.66 -7.98
C VAL A 338 -14.42 27.08 -7.86
N ASN A 339 -15.20 27.96 -7.22
CA ASN A 339 -14.76 29.31 -6.87
C ASN A 339 -13.62 29.25 -5.85
N LEU A 340 -12.39 29.13 -6.34
CA LEU A 340 -11.17 29.32 -5.56
C LEU A 340 -11.10 30.80 -5.15
N ILE A 341 -11.45 31.10 -3.90
CA ILE A 341 -11.29 32.42 -3.29
C ILE A 341 -9.80 32.66 -3.02
N ASN A 342 -9.05 32.93 -4.07
CA ASN A 342 -7.72 33.50 -3.97
C ASN A 342 -7.86 35.01 -3.80
N GLN A 343 -7.92 35.46 -2.54
CA GLN A 343 -7.56 36.84 -2.23
C GLN A 343 -6.13 37.09 -2.72
N HIS A 344 -5.92 38.05 -3.62
CA HIS A 344 -4.73 38.90 -3.55
C HIS A 344 -4.97 40.29 -4.13
N ARG A 345 -4.43 41.28 -3.43
CA ARG A 345 -4.23 42.65 -3.91
C ARG A 345 -3.18 42.66 -5.03
N GLU A 346 -3.06 43.82 -5.66
CA GLU A 346 -1.98 44.24 -6.56
C GLU A 346 -2.07 43.79 -8.03
N GLN A 347 -2.96 44.46 -8.77
CA GLN A 347 -2.54 45.21 -9.97
C GLN A 347 -3.51 46.36 -10.25
N LYS A 348 -3.40 47.44 -9.45
CA LYS A 348 -4.11 48.70 -9.67
C LYS A 348 -3.20 49.72 -10.37
N LEU A 349 -2.75 49.36 -11.57
CA LEU A 349 -2.07 50.23 -12.54
C LEU A 349 -2.35 49.67 -13.94
N THR A 350 -2.38 50.53 -14.96
CA THR A 350 -2.61 50.20 -16.40
C THR A 350 -3.97 49.61 -16.80
N GLN A 351 -5.08 50.21 -16.36
CA GLN A 351 -6.38 50.13 -17.08
C GLN A 351 -7.11 51.49 -17.17
N GLU A 352 -6.39 52.60 -17.04
CA GLU A 352 -6.96 53.96 -16.97
C GLU A 352 -6.28 54.89 -18.01
N LYS A 353 -5.87 54.32 -19.16
CA LYS A 353 -5.11 55.05 -20.21
C LYS A 353 -5.20 54.51 -21.64
N VAL A 354 -6.22 53.69 -21.92
CA VAL A 354 -6.53 53.18 -23.28
C VAL A 354 -7.99 53.42 -23.67
N GLN A 355 -8.81 53.90 -22.73
CA GLN A 355 -10.22 54.25 -22.99
C GLN A 355 -10.36 55.65 -23.60
N ASP A 356 -9.49 56.60 -23.22
CA ASP A 356 -9.58 58.01 -23.66
C ASP A 356 -9.19 58.24 -25.14
N ASP A 357 -8.48 57.31 -25.79
CA ASP A 357 -8.02 57.45 -27.18
C ASP A 357 -9.01 56.84 -28.21
N LEU A 358 -10.01 56.06 -27.78
CA LEU A 358 -11.00 55.44 -28.67
C LEU A 358 -12.32 56.22 -28.80
N ASP A 359 -12.66 57.04 -27.79
CA ASP A 359 -13.86 57.89 -27.83
C ASP A 359 -13.66 59.17 -28.67
N MET A 360 -12.45 59.43 -29.20
CA MET A 360 -12.15 60.61 -30.03
C MET A 360 -12.27 60.37 -31.55
N GLU A 361 -12.35 59.12 -32.03
CA GLU A 361 -12.54 58.82 -33.47
C GLU A 361 -14.00 58.49 -33.85
N LEU A 362 -14.88 58.18 -32.89
CA LEU A 362 -16.29 57.84 -33.20
C LEU A 362 -17.21 59.06 -33.38
N GLU A 363 -16.86 60.25 -32.86
CA GLU A 363 -17.63 61.49 -33.06
C GLU A 363 -17.46 62.12 -34.46
N CYS A 364 -16.55 61.60 -35.31
CA CYS A 364 -16.29 62.14 -36.66
C CYS A 364 -16.99 61.39 -37.81
N LEU A 365 -17.83 60.38 -37.54
CA LEU A 365 -18.48 59.55 -38.57
C LEU A 365 -20.02 59.54 -38.52
N LEU A 366 -20.65 60.38 -37.69
CA LEU A 366 -22.11 60.52 -37.59
C LEU A 366 -22.60 61.95 -37.85
N SER A 367 -22.05 62.59 -38.89
CA SER A 367 -22.59 63.83 -39.45
C SER A 367 -22.60 63.81 -40.98
N ASP A 368 -23.41 62.93 -41.57
CA ASP A 368 -24.16 63.18 -42.83
C ASP A 368 -24.93 61.91 -43.28
N THR A 369 -26.21 61.82 -42.91
CA THR A 369 -27.34 61.63 -43.85
C THR A 369 -28.65 61.39 -43.09
N ASP A 370 -29.25 62.46 -42.58
CA ASP A 370 -30.71 62.52 -42.37
C ASP A 370 -31.39 62.63 -43.74
N LYS A 371 -32.38 61.75 -44.04
CA LYS A 371 -33.73 62.13 -44.54
C LYS A 371 -34.65 60.96 -44.94
N ALA A 372 -35.92 61.13 -44.52
CA ALA A 372 -37.17 60.50 -45.00
C ALA A 372 -37.36 58.99 -44.66
N MET A 373 -38.38 58.58 -43.88
CA MET A 373 -39.85 58.68 -44.07
C MET A 373 -40.36 57.76 -45.22
N GLU A 374 -41.44 56.97 -45.11
CA GLU A 374 -42.52 56.91 -44.10
C GLU A 374 -43.44 55.65 -44.26
N PHE A 375 -44.22 55.35 -43.21
CA PHE A 375 -45.59 54.75 -43.20
C PHE A 375 -45.96 53.30 -43.66
N HIS A 376 -46.62 52.58 -42.72
CA HIS A 376 -47.86 51.76 -42.83
C HIS A 376 -47.91 50.47 -43.73
N ASN A 377 -48.79 49.47 -43.52
CA ASN A 377 -49.55 48.91 -42.37
C ASN A 377 -50.26 47.59 -42.83
N LEU A 378 -50.89 46.83 -41.90
CA LEU A 378 -51.97 45.83 -42.08
C LEU A 378 -51.66 44.38 -42.61
N PHE A 379 -52.26 43.38 -41.91
CA PHE A 379 -53.14 42.24 -42.33
C PHE A 379 -53.02 41.63 -43.76
N ASP A 380 -53.28 40.34 -44.06
CA ASP A 380 -53.57 39.06 -43.33
C ASP A 380 -53.70 37.94 -44.41
N GLU A 381 -54.11 36.71 -44.03
CA GLU A 381 -54.73 35.65 -44.87
C GLU A 381 -53.89 34.78 -45.85
N SER A 382 -53.73 33.50 -45.46
CA SER A 382 -54.05 32.25 -46.22
C SER A 382 -53.42 31.89 -47.60
N GLY A 383 -53.32 30.57 -47.85
CA GLY A 383 -53.42 30.00 -49.20
C GLY A 383 -52.46 28.86 -49.53
N ASP A 384 -52.99 27.64 -49.72
CA ASP A 384 -52.28 26.49 -50.31
C ASP A 384 -52.01 26.68 -51.82
N GLU A 385 -51.02 25.97 -52.40
CA GLU A 385 -51.30 25.01 -53.49
C GLU A 385 -50.11 24.09 -53.83
N PHE A 386 -50.43 23.04 -54.60
CA PHE A 386 -49.65 21.81 -54.84
C PHE A 386 -48.91 21.79 -56.19
N ALA A 387 -47.79 21.05 -56.24
CA ALA A 387 -47.32 20.26 -57.40
C ALA A 387 -46.91 21.04 -58.69
N ASP A 388 -46.20 20.49 -59.69
CA ASP A 388 -45.69 19.13 -59.92
C ASP A 388 -44.55 19.15 -60.98
N LEU A 389 -44.09 17.97 -61.39
CA LEU A 389 -43.49 17.60 -62.70
C LEU A 389 -41.96 17.68 -62.97
N ASP A 390 -41.47 16.47 -63.27
CA ASP A 390 -40.60 16.04 -64.35
C ASP A 390 -39.08 16.30 -64.38
N ALA A 391 -38.39 15.16 -64.23
CA ALA A 391 -37.07 14.86 -64.76
C ALA A 391 -36.94 15.10 -66.27
N MET A 392 -35.70 15.33 -66.75
CA MET A 392 -35.09 14.52 -67.82
C MET A 392 -33.65 14.97 -68.20
N LEU A 393 -32.80 13.98 -68.55
CA LEU A 393 -31.67 14.08 -69.52
C LEU A 393 -30.48 15.01 -69.16
N SER A 394 -29.24 14.83 -69.65
CA SER A 394 -28.57 13.71 -70.37
C SER A 394 -27.06 13.96 -70.52
N ASP A 395 -26.30 12.89 -70.71
CA ASP A 395 -25.08 12.74 -71.55
C ASP A 395 -23.72 13.38 -71.20
N ALA A 396 -22.70 12.52 -71.36
CA ALA A 396 -21.25 12.79 -71.48
C ALA A 396 -20.90 12.93 -73.00
N PRO A 397 -19.68 12.71 -73.59
CA PRO A 397 -18.43 12.09 -73.06
C PRO A 397 -17.04 12.58 -73.65
N LYS A 398 -15.93 11.86 -73.28
CA LYS A 398 -14.79 11.39 -74.15
C LYS A 398 -13.69 12.39 -74.66
N GLU A 399 -12.40 12.09 -74.95
CA GLU A 399 -11.53 10.87 -75.11
C GLU A 399 -10.05 11.10 -74.58
N THR A 400 -9.37 10.14 -73.92
CA THR A 400 -8.20 9.27 -74.31
C THR A 400 -6.77 9.83 -74.39
N GLU A 401 -5.78 9.16 -73.76
CA GLU A 401 -4.67 8.43 -74.47
C GLU A 401 -3.74 7.59 -73.57
N CYS A 402 -2.99 6.68 -74.23
CA CYS A 402 -2.18 5.55 -73.72
C CYS A 402 -1.07 5.25 -74.76
N ASP A 403 0.12 4.67 -74.49
CA ASP A 403 0.77 4.11 -73.28
C ASP A 403 2.30 4.26 -73.42
N LEU A 404 3.09 4.18 -72.32
CA LEU A 404 4.52 3.76 -72.42
C LEU A 404 5.14 3.17 -71.13
N ASP A 405 4.77 1.92 -70.87
CA ASP A 405 5.64 0.81 -70.44
C ASP A 405 7.04 1.05 -69.82
N GLN A 406 7.21 0.43 -68.63
CA GLN A 406 8.14 -0.69 -68.45
C GLN A 406 9.66 -0.48 -68.50
N ASN A 407 10.20 0.72 -68.25
CA ASN A 407 11.67 0.93 -68.22
C ASN A 407 12.26 1.66 -66.98
N LEU A 408 11.46 2.00 -65.97
CA LEU A 408 11.96 2.71 -64.76
C LEU A 408 11.92 1.88 -63.47
N HIS A 409 11.23 0.74 -63.44
CA HIS A 409 11.08 -0.05 -62.21
C HIS A 409 12.30 -0.94 -61.90
N ASN A 410 13.07 -1.36 -62.92
CA ASN A 410 14.22 -2.25 -62.76
C ASN A 410 15.58 -1.53 -62.61
N LEU A 411 15.59 -0.21 -62.37
CA LEU A 411 16.81 0.59 -62.18
C LEU A 411 16.92 1.27 -60.81
N LEU A 412 15.92 1.08 -59.93
CA LEU A 412 15.90 1.67 -58.58
C LEU A 412 16.14 0.64 -57.46
N GLU A 413 15.90 -0.65 -57.69
CA GLU A 413 16.16 -1.71 -56.68
C GLU A 413 17.66 -2.02 -56.45
N GLU A 414 18.56 -1.66 -57.36
CA GLU A 414 20.02 -1.85 -57.16
C GLU A 414 20.70 -0.67 -56.42
N ALA A 415 20.02 0.47 -56.26
CA ALA A 415 20.61 1.69 -55.69
C ALA A 415 20.49 1.82 -54.16
N GLU A 416 19.54 1.14 -53.51
CA GLU A 416 19.27 1.31 -52.07
C GLU A 416 20.27 0.58 -51.14
N SER A 417 21.24 -0.14 -51.68
CA SER A 417 22.14 -1.02 -50.90
C SER A 417 23.44 -0.37 -50.39
N SER A 418 23.69 0.92 -50.65
CA SER A 418 24.97 1.56 -50.28
C SER A 418 24.88 3.00 -49.73
N PHE A 419 25.00 3.11 -48.40
CA PHE A 419 25.54 4.23 -47.63
C PHE A 419 24.88 5.64 -47.70
N ARG A 420 24.17 5.95 -46.60
CA ARG A 420 24.20 7.23 -45.82
C ARG A 420 24.89 8.45 -46.46
N HIS A 421 24.19 9.58 -46.54
CA HIS A 421 24.36 10.70 -45.58
C HIS A 421 23.31 11.82 -45.79
N SER A 422 23.25 12.74 -44.81
CA SER A 422 22.59 14.06 -44.71
C SER A 422 22.15 14.78 -46.02
N SER A 423 21.20 15.72 -46.04
CA SER A 423 20.88 16.73 -45.02
C SER A 423 19.62 17.52 -45.38
N MET A 424 18.86 17.97 -44.38
CA MET A 424 18.48 19.39 -44.19
C MET A 424 18.27 20.26 -45.46
N GLU A 425 17.28 19.96 -46.29
CA GLU A 425 16.70 20.92 -47.24
C GLU A 425 15.17 20.82 -47.28
N GLN A 426 14.51 21.95 -47.59
CA GLN A 426 13.06 22.17 -47.75
C GLN A 426 12.25 22.72 -46.56
N TYR A 427 12.91 23.32 -45.57
CA TYR A 427 12.24 24.27 -44.62
C TYR A 427 11.95 25.66 -45.26
N LEU A 428 11.69 25.70 -46.57
CA LEU A 428 11.51 26.93 -47.36
C LEU A 428 10.46 26.73 -48.48
N ARG A 429 9.18 26.79 -48.10
CA ARG A 429 8.07 27.24 -48.95
C ARG A 429 6.84 27.49 -48.08
N GLY A 430 6.55 28.76 -47.82
CA GLY A 430 5.34 29.14 -47.11
C GLY A 430 4.10 29.05 -48.01
N ARG A 431 2.97 28.66 -47.40
CA ARG A 431 1.61 29.06 -47.78
C ARG A 431 0.78 29.17 -46.51
N ASP A 432 -0.15 30.11 -46.54
CA ASP A 432 -1.08 30.40 -45.45
C ASP A 432 -2.06 29.23 -45.25
N TYR A 433 -2.47 29.00 -44.00
CA TYR A 433 -3.49 28.02 -43.65
C TYR A 433 -4.37 28.57 -42.53
N GLU A 434 -5.69 28.63 -42.77
CA GLU A 434 -6.67 29.01 -41.77
C GLU A 434 -6.88 27.86 -40.76
N PRO A 435 -7.20 28.14 -39.48
CA PRO A 435 -7.35 27.08 -38.49
C PRO A 435 -8.74 26.42 -38.60
N GLU A 436 -8.79 25.21 -39.17
CA GLU A 436 -9.94 24.32 -38.97
C GLU A 436 -9.96 23.78 -37.54
N GLU A 437 -11.07 23.98 -36.83
CA GLU A 437 -11.30 23.45 -35.49
C GLU A 437 -11.36 21.91 -35.53
N THR A 438 -10.26 21.26 -35.13
CA THR A 438 -10.19 19.81 -34.94
C THR A 438 -10.12 19.47 -33.46
N GLU A 439 -11.20 18.88 -32.93
CA GLU A 439 -11.20 18.27 -31.60
C GLU A 439 -10.18 17.12 -31.55
N CYS A 440 -8.98 17.43 -31.08
CA CYS A 440 -7.90 16.45 -30.94
C CYS A 440 -8.01 15.78 -29.56
N ASP A 441 -8.22 14.46 -29.55
CA ASP A 441 -8.40 13.66 -28.33
C ASP A 441 -7.04 13.42 -27.64
N LEU A 442 -6.56 14.45 -26.95
CA LEU A 442 -5.18 14.59 -26.43
C LEU A 442 -4.85 13.69 -25.22
N GLY A 443 -5.81 12.90 -24.71
CA GLY A 443 -5.65 12.12 -23.49
C GLY A 443 -4.65 10.95 -23.60
N GLU A 444 -4.73 10.17 -24.68
CA GLU A 444 -3.86 9.00 -24.87
C GLU A 444 -2.48 9.38 -25.42
N THR A 445 -2.41 10.39 -26.30
CA THR A 445 -1.15 10.83 -26.94
C THR A 445 -0.17 11.46 -25.96
N LEU A 446 -0.64 12.28 -25.01
CA LEU A 446 0.23 12.87 -23.99
C LEU A 446 0.81 11.80 -23.04
N SER A 447 0.04 10.75 -22.76
CA SER A 447 0.47 9.65 -21.88
C SER A 447 1.61 8.82 -22.48
N GLN A 448 1.62 8.64 -23.81
CA GLN A 448 2.72 8.01 -24.54
C GLN A 448 3.94 8.94 -24.70
N LEU A 449 3.74 10.25 -24.92
CA LEU A 449 4.83 11.24 -25.04
C LEU A 449 5.60 11.49 -23.73
N ILE A 450 5.01 11.19 -22.57
CA ILE A 450 5.65 11.36 -21.25
C ILE A 450 6.40 10.10 -20.80
N SER A 451 6.26 8.98 -21.53
CA SER A 451 6.70 7.65 -21.10
C SER A 451 7.87 7.11 -21.93
N ASP A 452 9.06 7.75 -21.84
CA ASP A 452 10.37 7.08 -21.90
C ASP A 452 11.56 8.07 -21.87
N PRO A 453 12.48 8.01 -20.89
CA PRO A 453 13.74 8.76 -20.94
C PRO A 453 14.84 7.96 -21.67
N VAL A 454 14.61 7.60 -22.93
CA VAL A 454 15.69 7.10 -23.79
C VAL A 454 16.56 8.29 -24.19
N ILE A 455 17.64 8.51 -23.42
CA ILE A 455 18.72 9.42 -23.80
C ILE A 455 19.52 8.76 -24.94
N ASN A 456 18.97 8.80 -26.16
CA ASN A 456 19.75 8.52 -27.36
C ASN A 456 20.65 9.72 -27.62
N ASN A 457 21.95 9.47 -27.57
CA ASN A 457 22.97 10.49 -27.34
C ASN A 457 23.58 11.03 -28.66
N ASP A 458 22.73 11.29 -29.66
CA ASP A 458 23.11 11.72 -31.01
C ASP A 458 22.51 13.10 -31.38
N ASP A 459 23.32 14.15 -31.19
CA ASP A 459 23.48 15.32 -32.07
C ASP A 459 22.27 16.14 -32.61
N LEU A 460 21.14 16.22 -31.88
CA LEU A 460 20.11 17.23 -32.17
C LEU A 460 19.77 18.15 -30.97
N LEU A 461 20.47 19.30 -30.97
CA LEU A 461 20.10 20.60 -30.38
C LEU A 461 19.20 20.59 -29.11
N THR A 462 19.72 20.12 -27.98
CA THR A 462 19.05 20.12 -26.66
C THR A 462 18.82 21.51 -26.03
N TYR A 463 19.00 22.59 -26.80
CA TYR A 463 18.98 23.99 -26.32
C TYR A 463 17.62 24.42 -25.75
N ASN A 464 16.51 23.89 -26.26
CA ASN A 464 15.17 24.25 -25.78
C ASN A 464 14.92 23.86 -24.30
N LEU A 465 15.64 22.85 -23.81
CA LEU A 465 15.60 22.37 -22.43
C LEU A 465 16.64 23.04 -21.53
N MET A 466 17.51 23.88 -22.09
CA MET A 466 18.50 24.61 -21.31
C MET A 466 17.91 25.92 -20.76
N ARG A 467 18.15 26.18 -19.47
CA ARG A 467 17.77 27.41 -18.78
C ARG A 467 18.95 27.97 -18.00
N LEU A 468 19.00 29.30 -17.89
CA LEU A 468 19.88 29.98 -16.94
C LEU A 468 19.19 30.00 -15.57
N PRO A 469 19.83 29.53 -14.49
CA PRO A 469 19.27 29.60 -13.15
C PRO A 469 19.28 31.05 -12.62
N GLY A 470 18.55 31.27 -11.53
CA GLY A 470 18.41 32.56 -10.86
C GLY A 470 19.75 33.18 -10.41
N ALA A 471 19.72 34.48 -10.13
CA ALA A 471 20.89 35.27 -9.76
C ALA A 471 21.45 34.95 -8.35
N ASP A 472 20.73 34.12 -7.61
CA ASP A 472 20.91 33.67 -6.23
C ASP A 472 21.87 32.47 -6.07
N ASP A 473 22.15 31.68 -7.12
CA ASP A 473 23.16 30.61 -7.08
C ASP A 473 24.49 31.05 -7.77
N PRO A 474 25.47 31.57 -7.01
CA PRO A 474 26.70 32.13 -7.59
C PRO A 474 27.57 31.11 -8.34
N ASN A 475 27.39 29.81 -8.09
CA ASN A 475 28.15 28.74 -8.73
C ASN A 475 27.58 28.32 -10.09
N LYS A 476 26.31 28.67 -10.35
CA LYS A 476 25.58 28.33 -11.59
C LYS A 476 25.25 29.56 -12.46
N ARG A 477 25.42 30.77 -11.93
CA ARG A 477 25.28 32.04 -12.68
C ARG A 477 26.05 32.00 -14.01
N GLY A 478 25.36 32.30 -15.11
CA GLY A 478 25.96 32.31 -16.46
C GLY A 478 26.14 30.94 -17.12
N LYS A 479 25.73 29.83 -16.47
CA LYS A 479 25.76 28.49 -17.07
C LYS A 479 24.36 28.06 -17.46
N LEU A 480 24.21 27.57 -18.68
CA LEU A 480 23.00 26.90 -19.14
C LEU A 480 22.91 25.50 -18.53
N LEU A 481 21.77 25.17 -17.93
CA LEU A 481 21.51 23.87 -17.31
C LEU A 481 20.32 23.20 -17.97
N LEU A 482 20.45 21.90 -18.24
CA LEU A 482 19.37 21.06 -18.76
C LEU A 482 18.30 20.88 -17.67
N GLN A 483 17.11 21.47 -17.84
CA GLN A 483 15.95 21.15 -17.04
C GLN A 483 15.29 19.85 -17.53
N ASN A 484 14.62 19.16 -16.62
CA ASN A 484 13.71 18.06 -16.96
C ASN A 484 12.55 18.61 -17.82
N GLN A 485 12.28 17.97 -18.96
CA GLN A 485 11.22 18.30 -19.91
C GLN A 485 9.87 18.60 -19.24
N GLN A 486 9.49 17.82 -18.21
CA GLN A 486 8.24 17.99 -17.46
C GLN A 486 8.13 19.37 -16.82
N TYR A 487 9.22 19.92 -16.28
CA TYR A 487 9.22 21.27 -15.69
C TYR A 487 9.14 22.36 -16.76
N VAL A 488 9.80 22.17 -17.90
CA VAL A 488 9.72 23.11 -19.03
C VAL A 488 8.30 23.18 -19.60
N TYR A 489 7.62 22.05 -19.71
CA TYR A 489 6.20 22.01 -20.10
C TYR A 489 5.29 22.67 -19.05
N LEU A 490 5.51 22.44 -17.75
CA LEU A 490 4.75 23.10 -16.69
C LEU A 490 5.00 24.62 -16.65
N GLU A 491 6.22 25.09 -16.88
CA GLU A 491 6.53 26.52 -17.03
C GLU A 491 5.82 27.12 -18.26
N LEU A 492 5.83 26.45 -19.41
CA LEU A 492 5.11 26.88 -20.61
C LEU A 492 3.60 26.96 -20.39
N LEU A 493 2.99 25.92 -19.80
CA LEU A 493 1.56 25.91 -19.46
C LEU A 493 1.21 27.02 -18.47
N LYS A 494 2.08 27.31 -17.49
CA LYS A 494 1.90 28.42 -16.54
C LYS A 494 2.03 29.79 -17.21
N GLN A 495 3.00 29.97 -18.10
CA GLN A 495 3.20 31.22 -18.86
C GLN A 495 2.04 31.50 -19.82
N GLN A 496 1.51 30.47 -20.47
CA GLN A 496 0.34 30.57 -21.35
C GLN A 496 -1.00 30.47 -20.62
N GLN A 497 -1.00 30.45 -19.28
CA GLN A 497 -2.21 30.36 -18.43
C GLN A 497 -3.16 29.20 -18.82
N PHE A 498 -2.60 28.08 -19.25
CA PHE A 498 -3.36 26.98 -19.83
C PHE A 498 -4.23 26.29 -18.77
N LEU A 499 -5.55 26.39 -18.93
CA LEU A 499 -6.52 25.78 -18.02
C LEU A 499 -6.66 24.28 -18.30
N VAL A 500 -5.92 23.46 -17.56
CA VAL A 500 -6.05 22.00 -17.60
C VAL A 500 -7.28 21.56 -16.81
N THR A 501 -8.38 21.28 -17.50
CA THR A 501 -9.58 20.67 -16.90
C THR A 501 -9.39 19.17 -16.71
N PHE A 502 -9.58 18.67 -15.49
CA PHE A 502 -9.53 17.23 -15.18
C PHE A 502 -10.80 16.75 -14.48
N ASN A 503 -11.11 15.46 -14.62
CA ASN A 503 -12.30 14.87 -14.01
C ASN A 503 -12.07 14.56 -12.52
N VAL A 504 -12.57 15.43 -11.64
CA VAL A 504 -12.49 15.29 -10.19
C VAL A 504 -13.03 13.94 -9.69
N LEU A 505 -14.14 13.46 -10.27
CA LEU A 505 -14.74 12.17 -9.89
C LEU A 505 -13.82 10.99 -10.26
N GLU A 506 -13.04 11.13 -11.33
CA GLU A 506 -12.06 10.10 -11.71
C GLU A 506 -10.89 10.08 -10.73
N ILE A 507 -10.35 11.24 -10.33
CA ILE A 507 -9.29 11.32 -9.32
C ILE A 507 -9.73 10.69 -7.99
N VAL A 508 -10.96 10.99 -7.54
CA VAL A 508 -11.54 10.37 -6.33
C VAL A 508 -11.69 8.86 -6.49
N LYS A 509 -12.21 8.37 -7.64
CA LYS A 509 -12.29 6.93 -7.93
C LYS A 509 -10.90 6.26 -7.93
N GLN A 510 -9.90 6.87 -8.56
CA GLN A 510 -8.53 6.36 -8.57
C GLN A 510 -7.92 6.31 -7.17
N ALA A 511 -8.20 7.30 -6.31
CA ALA A 511 -7.76 7.28 -4.91
C ALA A 511 -8.41 6.14 -4.11
N ILE A 512 -9.73 5.93 -4.27
CA ILE A 512 -10.48 4.82 -3.66
C ILE A 512 -9.96 3.46 -4.16
N SER A 513 -9.76 3.29 -5.47
CA SER A 513 -9.18 2.07 -6.03
C SER A 513 -7.77 1.81 -5.51
N LYS A 514 -6.92 2.84 -5.37
CA LYS A 514 -5.57 2.72 -4.79
C LYS A 514 -5.62 2.31 -3.33
N SER A 515 -6.51 2.85 -2.50
CA SER A 515 -6.62 2.42 -1.09
C SER A 515 -7.08 0.96 -0.99
N HIS A 516 -8.04 0.53 -1.81
CA HIS A 516 -8.48 -0.88 -1.84
C HIS A 516 -7.38 -1.88 -2.22
N GLN A 517 -6.29 -1.47 -2.89
CA GLN A 517 -5.16 -2.37 -3.21
C GLN A 517 -4.54 -3.02 -1.97
N CYS A 518 -4.55 -2.36 -0.80
CA CYS A 518 -4.06 -2.97 0.43
C CYS A 518 -4.84 -4.25 0.78
N LEU A 519 -6.15 -4.36 0.44
CA LEU A 519 -6.94 -5.58 0.65
C LEU A 519 -6.54 -6.74 -0.29
N SER A 520 -5.90 -6.44 -1.43
CA SER A 520 -5.35 -7.43 -2.36
C SER A 520 -3.88 -7.80 -2.11
N THR A 521 -3.15 -7.06 -1.25
CA THR A 521 -1.76 -7.41 -0.88
C THR A 521 -1.71 -8.84 -0.30
N PRO A 522 -0.78 -9.71 -0.70
CA PRO A 522 -0.66 -11.04 -0.09
C PRO A 522 -0.34 -10.92 1.41
N LEU A 523 -0.96 -11.76 2.24
CA LEU A 523 -0.63 -11.82 3.66
C LEU A 523 0.84 -12.27 3.85
N PRO A 524 1.53 -11.81 4.91
CA PRO A 524 2.80 -12.38 5.33
C PRO A 524 2.69 -13.90 5.56
N PRO A 525 3.79 -14.66 5.48
CA PRO A 525 3.79 -16.11 5.72
C PRO A 525 3.13 -16.47 7.07
N GLY A 526 2.20 -17.43 7.04
CA GLY A 526 1.42 -17.82 8.22
C GLY A 526 0.36 -16.81 8.68
N GLY A 527 0.17 -15.70 7.97
CA GLY A 527 -0.93 -14.77 8.21
C GLY A 527 -2.29 -15.37 7.79
N VAL A 528 -3.32 -15.07 8.58
CA VAL A 528 -4.70 -15.56 8.37
C VAL A 528 -5.64 -14.35 8.26
N SER A 529 -6.72 -14.48 7.48
CA SER A 529 -7.75 -13.45 7.42
C SER A 529 -8.42 -13.28 8.78
N VAL A 530 -8.37 -12.06 9.35
CA VAL A 530 -9.00 -11.76 10.65
C VAL A 530 -10.49 -12.11 10.67
N ARG A 531 -11.20 -11.97 9.55
CA ARG A 531 -12.62 -12.34 9.42
C ARG A 531 -12.86 -13.85 9.55
N GLU A 532 -11.92 -14.65 9.06
CA GLU A 532 -11.99 -16.12 9.17
C GLU A 532 -11.59 -16.58 10.58
N ALA A 533 -10.62 -15.90 11.20
CA ALA A 533 -10.10 -16.26 12.52
C ALA A 533 -10.99 -15.82 13.70
N ALA A 534 -11.78 -14.74 13.57
CA ALA A 534 -12.56 -14.15 14.66
C ALA A 534 -13.83 -14.93 15.06
N GLY A 535 -14.38 -15.77 14.16
CA GLY A 535 -15.62 -16.50 14.41
C GLY A 535 -16.84 -15.57 14.46
N SER A 536 -17.57 -15.58 15.58
CA SER A 536 -18.89 -14.91 15.71
C SER A 536 -18.92 -13.73 16.69
N PHE A 537 -17.78 -13.34 17.25
CA PHE A 537 -17.69 -12.27 18.24
C PHE A 537 -16.65 -11.22 17.84
N ASP A 538 -16.93 -9.97 18.23
CA ASP A 538 -16.05 -8.84 17.98
C ASP A 538 -15.13 -8.57 19.17
N TYR A 539 -13.83 -8.50 18.89
CA TYR A 539 -12.78 -8.25 19.87
C TYR A 539 -11.98 -6.99 19.49
N ALA A 540 -11.33 -6.43 20.50
CA ALA A 540 -10.42 -5.29 20.36
C ALA A 540 -9.10 -5.58 21.07
N TYR A 541 -7.99 -5.23 20.42
CA TYR A 541 -6.62 -5.40 20.90
C TYR A 541 -5.97 -4.03 20.88
N LEU A 542 -5.65 -3.51 22.07
CA LEU A 542 -4.97 -2.23 22.22
C LEU A 542 -3.46 -2.42 22.09
N ALA A 543 -2.78 -1.43 21.52
CA ALA A 543 -1.33 -1.33 21.62
C ALA A 543 -0.92 -0.66 22.95
N ASP A 544 0.05 -1.24 23.64
CA ASP A 544 0.61 -0.72 24.91
C ASP A 544 1.28 0.66 24.74
N GLY A 545 1.60 1.07 23.51
CA GLY A 545 2.28 2.33 23.20
C GLY A 545 1.75 3.04 21.95
N ARG A 546 2.26 4.25 21.69
CA ARG A 546 2.04 4.98 20.43
C ARG A 546 2.86 4.34 19.31
N VAL A 547 2.32 4.33 18.09
CA VAL A 547 2.85 3.57 16.95
C VAL A 547 2.98 4.47 15.71
N ASP A 548 4.01 4.22 14.91
CA ASP A 548 4.19 4.80 13.58
C ASP A 548 3.86 3.76 12.48
N VAL A 549 3.04 4.12 11.48
CA VAL A 549 2.62 3.25 10.37
C VAL A 549 2.46 4.06 9.08
N PRO A 550 3.38 3.93 8.09
CA PRO A 550 3.32 4.72 6.87
C PRO A 550 2.25 4.22 5.88
N SER A 551 1.76 5.09 4.99
CA SER A 551 0.75 4.77 3.98
C SER A 551 1.34 4.17 2.70
N ASP A 552 2.21 3.18 2.84
CA ASP A 552 2.92 2.54 1.73
C ASP A 552 2.22 1.32 1.12
N GLY A 553 1.19 0.79 1.79
CA GLY A 553 0.52 -0.47 1.41
C GLY A 553 1.37 -1.73 1.62
N GLN A 554 2.47 -1.63 2.37
CA GLN A 554 3.29 -2.77 2.82
C GLN A 554 2.88 -3.17 4.24
N PHE A 555 3.32 -4.35 4.69
CA PHE A 555 3.02 -4.86 6.03
C PHE A 555 4.09 -4.47 7.04
N HIS A 556 3.71 -3.67 8.04
CA HIS A 556 4.56 -3.25 9.15
C HIS A 556 4.23 -4.04 10.42
N SER A 557 5.24 -4.43 11.20
CA SER A 557 5.04 -5.24 12.41
C SER A 557 4.89 -4.36 13.65
N VAL A 558 3.69 -4.35 14.22
CA VAL A 558 3.34 -3.59 15.43
C VAL A 558 3.25 -4.52 16.64
N ALA A 559 3.78 -4.09 17.79
CA ALA A 559 3.56 -4.77 19.07
C ALA A 559 2.25 -4.31 19.71
N LEU A 560 1.44 -5.24 20.20
CA LEU A 560 0.17 -4.92 20.87
C LEU A 560 0.33 -5.01 22.38
N THR A 561 0.48 -6.24 22.90
CA THR A 561 0.63 -6.50 24.34
C THR A 561 1.49 -7.74 24.58
N SER A 562 2.06 -7.87 25.78
CA SER A 562 2.76 -9.08 26.21
C SER A 562 2.30 -9.50 27.60
N GLN A 563 1.92 -10.78 27.75
CA GLN A 563 1.45 -11.32 29.02
C GLN A 563 2.10 -12.67 29.33
N SER A 564 2.30 -12.96 30.62
CA SER A 564 2.93 -14.20 31.09
C SER A 564 1.90 -15.24 31.55
N THR A 565 2.25 -16.52 31.39
CA THR A 565 1.49 -17.69 31.84
C THR A 565 2.45 -18.77 32.33
N ASP A 566 1.97 -19.65 33.21
CA ASP A 566 2.66 -20.89 33.53
C ASP A 566 2.67 -21.85 32.31
N VAL A 567 3.68 -22.71 32.25
CA VAL A 567 3.88 -23.73 31.21
C VAL A 567 3.99 -25.11 31.86
N ASN A 568 3.25 -26.07 31.33
CA ASN A 568 3.38 -27.48 31.64
C ASN A 568 4.04 -28.20 30.46
N LEU A 569 5.30 -28.62 30.64
CA LEU A 569 6.02 -29.41 29.64
C LEU A 569 5.59 -30.89 29.71
N ARG A 570 5.08 -31.41 28.60
CA ARG A 570 4.73 -32.82 28.39
C ARG A 570 5.66 -33.43 27.35
N TYR A 571 6.06 -34.68 27.57
CA TYR A 571 6.82 -35.46 26.59
C TYR A 571 5.91 -36.54 26.03
N ILE A 572 5.71 -36.60 24.71
CA ILE A 572 4.79 -37.55 24.06
C ILE A 572 5.57 -38.38 23.04
N VAL A 573 5.32 -39.68 23.01
CA VAL A 573 5.90 -40.60 22.02
C VAL A 573 4.85 -41.60 21.55
N VAL A 574 4.96 -42.02 20.28
CA VAL A 574 4.09 -43.05 19.68
C VAL A 574 5.00 -44.17 19.15
N PRO A 575 5.59 -45.01 20.02
CA PRO A 575 6.79 -45.79 19.68
C PRO A 575 6.61 -46.84 18.57
N ARG A 576 5.37 -47.13 18.16
CA ARG A 576 5.03 -47.96 17.00
C ARG A 576 5.27 -47.24 15.67
N GLU A 577 5.09 -45.93 15.63
CA GLU A 577 5.20 -45.09 14.43
C GLU A 577 6.53 -44.31 14.42
N ASP A 578 6.93 -43.72 15.56
CA ASP A 578 8.24 -43.10 15.77
C ASP A 578 8.66 -43.22 17.25
N THR A 579 9.92 -43.61 17.48
CA THR A 579 10.53 -43.71 18.82
C THR A 579 11.15 -42.38 19.30
N ASN A 580 11.17 -41.35 18.46
CA ASN A 580 11.50 -39.98 18.89
C ASN A 580 10.45 -39.44 19.86
N VAL A 581 10.92 -38.86 20.96
CA VAL A 581 10.06 -38.23 21.97
C VAL A 581 9.83 -36.77 21.60
N PHE A 582 8.58 -36.36 21.44
CA PHE A 582 8.20 -34.99 21.12
C PHE A 582 7.93 -34.19 22.39
N ARG A 583 8.51 -33.00 22.50
CA ARG A 583 8.30 -32.07 23.61
C ARG A 583 7.13 -31.14 23.27
N ILE A 584 6.12 -31.10 24.11
CA ILE A 584 4.93 -30.24 23.97
C ILE A 584 4.88 -29.29 25.17
N ALA A 585 4.78 -27.99 24.92
CA ALA A 585 4.45 -27.01 25.95
C ALA A 585 2.94 -26.76 25.94
N GLN A 586 2.29 -27.10 27.04
CA GLN A 586 0.89 -26.79 27.29
C GLN A 586 0.80 -25.56 28.19
N LEU A 587 0.10 -24.52 27.76
CA LEU A 587 -0.07 -23.26 28.47
C LEU A 587 -1.51 -22.75 28.33
N CYS A 588 -1.89 -21.74 29.10
CA CYS A 588 -3.19 -21.08 28.94
C CYS A 588 -3.02 -19.74 28.19
N ASN A 589 -4.00 -19.36 27.37
CA ASN A 589 -4.09 -18.02 26.83
C ASN A 589 -4.19 -17.00 27.99
N PRO A 590 -3.19 -16.15 28.24
CA PRO A 590 -3.21 -15.25 29.39
C PRO A 590 -4.18 -14.06 29.21
N LEU A 591 -4.62 -13.77 27.98
CA LEU A 591 -5.46 -12.62 27.65
C LEU A 591 -6.92 -12.81 28.09
N ASP A 592 -7.63 -11.70 28.23
CA ASP A 592 -9.10 -11.65 28.38
C ASP A 592 -9.83 -11.62 27.02
N ALA A 593 -9.08 -11.76 25.92
CA ALA A 593 -9.53 -11.88 24.53
C ALA A 593 -8.97 -13.18 23.92
N PRO A 594 -9.54 -13.72 22.82
CA PRO A 594 -8.96 -14.88 22.15
C PRO A 594 -7.61 -14.53 21.51
N LEU A 595 -6.72 -15.51 21.46
CA LEU A 595 -5.64 -15.54 20.48
C LEU A 595 -6.28 -15.99 19.16
N LEU A 596 -6.36 -15.11 18.17
CA LEU A 596 -6.85 -15.44 16.83
C LEU A 596 -5.83 -16.33 16.10
N SER A 597 -6.29 -17.20 15.20
CA SER A 597 -5.41 -18.01 14.37
C SER A 597 -4.38 -17.16 13.61
N GLY A 598 -3.12 -17.59 13.59
CA GLY A 598 -2.00 -16.87 12.94
C GLY A 598 -0.62 -17.44 13.26
N SER A 599 0.41 -16.94 12.57
CA SER A 599 1.79 -17.36 12.77
C SER A 599 2.29 -17.09 14.20
N ALA A 600 3.12 -17.98 14.72
CA ALA A 600 3.74 -17.87 16.04
C ALA A 600 5.20 -18.34 16.00
N ASP A 601 6.13 -17.45 16.34
CA ASP A 601 7.53 -17.80 16.51
C ASP A 601 7.79 -18.23 17.96
N VAL A 602 8.41 -19.39 18.14
CA VAL A 602 8.62 -20.04 19.43
C VAL A 602 10.10 -20.01 19.79
N TYR A 603 10.39 -19.42 20.95
CA TYR A 603 11.72 -19.31 21.55
C TYR A 603 11.73 -20.07 22.88
N VAL A 604 12.84 -20.75 23.19
CA VAL A 604 13.07 -21.42 24.47
C VAL A 604 14.44 -20.97 24.99
N ASP A 605 14.48 -20.47 26.22
CA ASP A 605 15.71 -20.02 26.90
C ASP A 605 16.54 -18.98 26.09
N GLY A 606 15.84 -18.18 25.28
CA GLY A 606 16.41 -17.15 24.42
C GLY A 606 16.73 -17.60 22.98
N GLU A 607 16.78 -18.90 22.71
CA GLU A 607 17.04 -19.45 21.37
C GLU A 607 15.75 -19.64 20.57
N TYR A 608 15.80 -19.36 19.25
CA TYR A 608 14.69 -19.64 18.34
C TYR A 608 14.61 -21.14 18.03
N ILE A 609 13.43 -21.72 18.19
CA ILE A 609 13.19 -23.15 17.97
C ILE A 609 12.48 -23.39 16.63
N LEU A 610 11.33 -22.74 16.40
CA LEU A 610 10.52 -22.89 15.19
C LEU A 610 9.45 -21.80 15.07
N SER A 611 8.96 -21.59 13.84
CA SER A 611 7.67 -20.94 13.56
C SER A 611 6.60 -22.01 13.40
N THR A 612 5.42 -21.76 13.97
CA THR A 612 4.22 -22.60 13.83
C THR A 612 3.00 -21.72 13.53
N THR A 613 1.84 -22.33 13.29
CA THR A 613 0.55 -21.61 13.25
C THR A 613 -0.23 -21.94 14.50
N LEU A 614 -0.61 -20.92 15.28
CA LEU A 614 -1.56 -21.07 16.36
C LEU A 614 -2.98 -21.14 15.80
N PRO A 615 -3.85 -22.04 16.30
CA PRO A 615 -5.29 -21.98 16.03
C PRO A 615 -5.93 -20.81 16.78
N THR A 616 -7.20 -20.48 16.50
CA THR A 616 -7.96 -19.57 17.37
C THR A 616 -8.21 -20.23 18.72
N VAL A 617 -7.68 -19.65 19.80
CA VAL A 617 -7.84 -20.13 21.19
C VAL A 617 -8.62 -19.08 21.99
N PRO A 618 -9.74 -19.45 22.66
CA PRO A 618 -10.55 -18.51 23.43
C PRO A 618 -9.78 -17.88 24.60
N ALA A 619 -10.32 -16.81 25.18
CA ALA A 619 -9.79 -16.23 26.42
C ALA A 619 -9.67 -17.30 27.51
N LYS A 620 -8.50 -17.39 28.16
CA LYS A 620 -8.14 -18.44 29.14
C LYS A 620 -8.20 -19.89 28.63
N GLY A 621 -8.37 -20.11 27.32
CA GLY A 621 -8.32 -21.45 26.70
C GLY A 621 -6.90 -22.04 26.71
N GLN A 622 -6.79 -23.36 26.50
CA GLN A 622 -5.49 -24.02 26.43
C GLN A 622 -4.85 -23.87 25.03
N VAL A 623 -3.53 -23.74 25.03
CA VAL A 623 -2.67 -23.74 23.85
C VAL A 623 -1.66 -24.89 24.01
N GLU A 624 -1.46 -25.67 22.95
CA GLU A 624 -0.36 -26.64 22.87
C GLU A 624 0.63 -26.22 21.78
N LEU A 625 1.90 -26.08 22.16
CA LEU A 625 3.02 -25.77 21.27
C LEU A 625 3.94 -26.99 21.18
N GLY A 626 4.05 -27.59 19.99
CA GLY A 626 5.11 -28.55 19.72
C GLY A 626 6.48 -27.85 19.68
N LEU A 627 7.45 -28.35 20.44
CA LEU A 627 8.81 -27.81 20.56
C LEU A 627 9.88 -28.69 19.89
N GLY A 628 9.45 -29.60 19.00
CA GLY A 628 10.33 -30.56 18.32
C GLY A 628 10.65 -31.81 19.15
N VAL A 629 11.72 -32.51 18.75
CA VAL A 629 12.14 -33.79 19.35
C VAL A 629 13.12 -33.56 20.51
N GLU A 630 12.81 -34.13 21.67
CA GLU A 630 13.67 -34.15 22.84
C GLU A 630 14.73 -35.26 22.72
N GLN A 631 15.97 -34.88 22.40
CA GLN A 631 17.06 -35.83 22.23
C GLN A 631 17.55 -36.43 23.56
N GLY A 632 17.28 -35.78 24.69
CA GLY A 632 17.64 -36.27 26.02
C GLY A 632 16.85 -37.50 26.48
N ILE A 633 15.67 -37.76 25.91
CA ILE A 633 14.87 -38.95 26.24
C ILE A 633 14.98 -39.96 25.09
N LYS A 634 15.38 -41.19 25.41
CA LYS A 634 15.49 -42.29 24.44
C LYS A 634 14.48 -43.37 24.74
N VAL A 635 13.77 -43.81 23.70
CA VAL A 635 12.74 -44.86 23.77
C VAL A 635 13.09 -45.94 22.75
N ALA A 636 12.90 -47.20 23.14
CA ALA A 636 13.01 -48.35 22.25
C ALA A 636 11.76 -49.22 22.39
N ARG A 637 11.13 -49.59 21.27
CA ARG A 637 9.99 -50.51 21.22
C ARG A 637 10.47 -51.86 20.68
N ASN A 638 10.35 -52.90 21.49
CA ASN A 638 10.73 -54.26 21.16
C ASN A 638 9.49 -55.15 21.20
N THR A 639 9.12 -55.76 20.07
CA THR A 639 7.98 -56.69 19.99
C THR A 639 8.44 -58.13 19.79
N THR A 640 7.75 -59.07 20.46
CA THR A 640 7.94 -60.51 20.27
C THR A 640 6.60 -61.18 19.99
N TYR A 641 6.61 -62.12 19.04
CA TYR A 641 5.45 -62.88 18.57
C TYR A 641 5.65 -64.37 18.86
N GLN A 642 4.59 -65.06 19.29
CA GLN A 642 4.54 -66.51 19.40
C GLN A 642 3.18 -67.04 18.92
N GLU A 643 3.20 -68.04 18.04
CA GLU A 643 1.99 -68.70 17.56
C GLU A 643 1.78 -70.01 18.33
N LYS A 644 0.57 -70.21 18.86
CA LYS A 644 0.16 -71.45 19.53
C LYS A 644 -1.12 -71.96 18.87
N ARG A 645 -1.23 -73.28 18.70
CA ARG A 645 -2.49 -73.91 18.26
C ARG A 645 -3.18 -74.53 19.46
N SER A 646 -4.45 -74.23 19.68
CA SER A 646 -5.23 -74.84 20.76
C SER A 646 -5.47 -76.33 20.47
N SER A 647 -4.73 -77.21 21.15
CA SER A 647 -4.78 -78.66 20.91
C SER A 647 -5.82 -79.41 21.75
N GLN A 648 -6.59 -78.70 22.59
CA GLN A 648 -7.42 -79.27 23.67
C GLN A 648 -8.91 -78.89 23.58
N LEU A 649 -9.35 -78.26 22.49
CA LEU A 649 -10.73 -77.81 22.28
C LEU A 649 -11.38 -78.51 21.08
N LEU A 650 -12.72 -78.61 21.09
CA LEU A 650 -13.54 -79.16 20.00
C LEU A 650 -13.42 -78.37 18.68
N VAL A 651 -13.02 -77.10 18.78
CA VAL A 651 -12.70 -76.22 17.64
C VAL A 651 -11.25 -75.80 17.80
N ALA A 652 -10.46 -75.92 16.73
CA ALA A 652 -9.07 -75.50 16.73
C ALA A 652 -8.96 -74.00 16.42
N PHE A 653 -8.29 -73.26 17.31
CA PHE A 653 -7.91 -71.87 17.14
C PHE A 653 -6.39 -71.76 16.96
N ASN A 654 -5.97 -70.76 16.20
CA ASN A 654 -4.59 -70.25 16.24
C ASN A 654 -4.59 -69.03 17.17
N GLU A 655 -3.78 -69.08 18.21
CA GLU A 655 -3.53 -67.98 19.14
C GLU A 655 -2.23 -67.29 18.74
N LEU A 656 -2.34 -66.04 18.31
CA LEU A 656 -1.22 -65.17 17.97
C LEU A 656 -0.90 -64.34 19.21
N CYS A 657 0.06 -64.78 20.02
CA CYS A 657 0.48 -64.06 21.23
C CYS A 657 1.49 -62.97 20.88
N HIS A 658 1.12 -61.70 21.05
CA HIS A 658 2.01 -60.55 20.88
C HIS A 658 2.39 -60.00 22.25
N HIS A 659 3.67 -59.64 22.41
CA HIS A 659 4.18 -58.98 23.59
C HIS A 659 5.02 -57.77 23.20
N ILE A 660 4.60 -56.60 23.69
CA ILE A 660 5.26 -55.32 23.49
C ILE A 660 6.09 -55.04 24.74
N LYS A 661 7.36 -54.65 24.55
CA LYS A 661 8.22 -54.06 25.58
C LYS A 661 8.66 -52.68 25.13
N ILE A 662 8.63 -51.71 26.04
CA ILE A 662 9.10 -50.35 25.79
C ILE A 662 10.12 -50.02 26.86
N ASP A 663 11.38 -49.86 26.46
CA ASP A 663 12.47 -49.41 27.32
C ASP A 663 12.65 -47.90 27.14
N ILE A 664 12.69 -47.14 28.24
CA ILE A 664 12.75 -45.68 28.26
C ILE A 664 13.93 -45.25 29.11
N ALA A 665 14.72 -44.28 28.64
CA ALA A 665 15.83 -43.68 29.37
C ALA A 665 15.71 -42.15 29.34
N ASN A 666 15.51 -41.53 30.52
CA ASN A 666 15.57 -40.08 30.68
C ASN A 666 17.02 -39.67 30.99
N ARG A 667 17.66 -38.90 30.11
CA ARG A 667 18.99 -38.32 30.30
C ARG A 667 18.97 -36.82 30.54
N LEU A 668 17.80 -36.23 30.77
CA LEU A 668 17.66 -34.83 31.18
C LEU A 668 18.14 -34.63 32.62
N ALA A 669 18.37 -33.38 33.01
CA ALA A 669 18.74 -33.01 34.38
C ALA A 669 17.55 -33.07 35.36
N ASN A 670 16.33 -33.03 34.85
CA ASN A 670 15.05 -33.02 35.57
C ASN A 670 14.23 -34.31 35.36
N GLU A 671 13.20 -34.51 36.17
CA GLU A 671 12.19 -35.55 35.95
C GLU A 671 11.37 -35.26 34.68
N ALA A 672 11.12 -36.29 33.88
CA ALA A 672 10.29 -36.21 32.68
C ALA A 672 8.93 -36.89 32.91
N ARG A 673 7.84 -36.16 32.64
CA ARG A 673 6.48 -36.71 32.53
C ARG A 673 6.25 -37.15 31.09
N ILE A 674 6.25 -38.46 30.86
CA ILE A 674 6.21 -39.06 29.52
C ILE A 674 4.87 -39.74 29.32
N GLU A 675 4.20 -39.41 28.22
CA GLU A 675 3.02 -40.07 27.69
C GLU A 675 3.41 -40.96 26.51
N ILE A 676 3.12 -42.24 26.62
CA ILE A 676 3.47 -43.27 25.63
C ILE A 676 2.17 -43.80 25.04
N ARG A 677 1.93 -43.50 23.77
CA ARG A 677 0.71 -43.91 23.04
C ARG A 677 1.00 -45.16 22.21
N GLU A 678 0.11 -46.14 22.29
CA GLU A 678 0.21 -47.43 21.60
C GLU A 678 -1.20 -47.87 21.14
N ARG A 679 -1.27 -48.83 20.22
CA ARG A 679 -2.54 -49.39 19.74
C ARG A 679 -2.48 -50.90 19.64
N ILE A 680 -3.60 -51.55 19.97
CA ILE A 680 -3.84 -52.97 19.67
C ILE A 680 -4.81 -53.09 18.48
N PRO A 681 -4.76 -54.18 17.71
CA PRO A 681 -5.77 -54.45 16.68
C PRO A 681 -7.17 -54.56 17.29
N VAL A 682 -8.19 -54.17 16.52
CA VAL A 682 -9.60 -54.35 16.89
C VAL A 682 -10.27 -55.17 15.78
N PRO A 683 -11.05 -56.22 16.10
CA PRO A 683 -11.80 -56.97 15.10
C PRO A 683 -12.75 -56.08 14.30
N GLN A 684 -12.84 -56.33 12.99
CA GLN A 684 -13.89 -55.73 12.17
C GLN A 684 -15.25 -56.38 12.49
N GLU A 685 -16.32 -55.60 12.44
CA GLU A 685 -17.67 -56.09 12.74
C GLU A 685 -18.07 -57.25 11.82
N GLY A 686 -18.50 -58.36 12.42
CA GLY A 686 -18.88 -59.60 11.71
C GLY A 686 -17.74 -60.59 11.46
N GLU A 687 -16.48 -60.22 11.67
CA GLU A 687 -15.35 -61.12 11.46
C GLU A 687 -15.14 -62.12 12.60
N LYS A 688 -14.65 -63.32 12.25
CA LYS A 688 -14.41 -64.43 13.19
C LYS A 688 -13.04 -64.32 13.87
N VAL A 689 -12.75 -63.16 14.44
CA VAL A 689 -11.48 -62.86 15.12
C VAL A 689 -11.77 -62.22 16.47
N ASP A 690 -11.09 -62.69 17.51
CA ASP A 690 -11.15 -62.08 18.85
C ASP A 690 -9.76 -61.54 19.25
N VAL A 691 -9.72 -60.46 20.03
CA VAL A 691 -8.47 -59.83 20.51
C VAL A 691 -8.55 -59.66 22.02
N GLU A 692 -7.86 -60.53 22.73
CA GLU A 692 -7.84 -60.55 24.19
C GLU A 692 -6.65 -59.72 24.72
N LEU A 693 -6.92 -58.84 25.68
CA LEU A 693 -5.90 -58.12 26.42
C LEU A 693 -5.21 -59.06 27.44
N GLY A 694 -3.88 -59.18 27.37
CA GLY A 694 -3.08 -59.93 28.32
C GLY A 694 -2.56 -59.07 29.47
N GLN A 695 -1.42 -59.47 30.06
CA GLN A 695 -0.79 -58.69 31.12
C GLN A 695 -0.22 -57.36 30.61
N VAL A 696 -0.54 -56.27 31.30
CA VAL A 696 0.00 -54.92 31.07
C VAL A 696 0.64 -54.41 32.36
N SER A 697 1.85 -53.85 32.27
CA SER A 697 2.61 -53.34 33.41
C SER A 697 3.55 -52.19 32.98
N PRO A 698 3.46 -50.98 33.58
CA PRO A 698 2.39 -50.53 34.47
C PRO A 698 1.02 -50.52 33.76
N GLN A 699 -0.07 -50.32 34.49
CA GLN A 699 -1.40 -50.23 33.87
C GLN A 699 -1.49 -49.01 32.95
N TRP A 700 -2.00 -49.23 31.73
CA TRP A 700 -2.35 -48.15 30.79
C TRP A 700 -3.81 -47.73 30.92
N GLN A 701 -4.14 -46.59 30.33
CA GLN A 701 -5.50 -46.08 30.18
C GLN A 701 -5.94 -46.18 28.71
N LYS A 702 -7.24 -46.18 28.44
CA LYS A 702 -7.74 -46.04 27.06
C LYS A 702 -7.38 -44.66 26.51
N TYR A 703 -7.09 -44.59 25.22
CA TYR A 703 -6.81 -43.35 24.51
C TYR A 703 -7.53 -43.39 23.15
N GLU A 704 -8.45 -42.46 22.95
CA GLU A 704 -9.36 -42.45 21.79
C GLU A 704 -8.99 -41.39 20.74
N GLN A 705 -7.93 -40.59 20.96
CA GLN A 705 -7.44 -39.55 20.05
C GLN A 705 -8.45 -38.42 19.76
N GLU A 706 -9.29 -38.08 20.75
CA GLU A 706 -10.27 -37.01 20.67
C GLU A 706 -9.65 -35.66 20.25
N GLU A 707 -8.43 -35.36 20.70
CA GLU A 707 -7.77 -34.07 20.48
C GLU A 707 -7.34 -33.83 19.02
N ARG A 708 -7.36 -34.87 18.17
CA ARG A 708 -7.10 -34.75 16.72
C ARG A 708 -8.38 -34.73 15.89
N GLY A 709 -9.56 -34.88 16.50
CA GLY A 709 -10.84 -34.99 15.80
C GLY A 709 -11.04 -36.28 14.98
N GLN A 710 -10.03 -37.16 14.92
CA GLN A 710 -10.10 -38.47 14.28
C GLN A 710 -9.94 -39.55 15.34
N LEU A 711 -11.08 -40.04 15.83
CA LEU A 711 -11.14 -41.07 16.87
C LEU A 711 -10.49 -42.38 16.40
N ILE A 712 -9.80 -43.05 17.31
CA ILE A 712 -9.21 -44.38 17.09
C ILE A 712 -9.80 -45.40 18.06
N GLN A 713 -10.03 -46.62 17.58
CA GLN A 713 -10.36 -47.76 18.42
C GLN A 713 -9.10 -48.55 18.77
N GLY A 714 -9.08 -49.18 19.94
CA GLY A 714 -7.94 -49.97 20.42
C GLY A 714 -6.70 -49.16 20.82
N GLY A 715 -6.82 -47.83 20.95
CA GLY A 715 -5.76 -46.97 21.43
C GLY A 715 -5.63 -47.00 22.96
N TYR A 716 -4.39 -46.96 23.44
CA TYR A 716 -4.04 -46.94 24.86
C TYR A 716 -2.87 -45.98 25.13
N CYS A 717 -2.80 -45.44 26.34
CA CYS A 717 -1.66 -44.62 26.78
C CYS A 717 -1.14 -45.02 28.16
N TRP A 718 0.18 -45.01 28.31
CA TRP A 718 0.82 -44.93 29.62
C TRP A 718 1.18 -43.47 29.91
N GLN A 719 0.97 -43.04 31.14
CA GLN A 719 1.53 -41.79 31.67
C GLN A 719 2.44 -42.14 32.84
N ILE A 720 3.73 -41.80 32.71
CA ILE A 720 4.76 -42.14 33.70
C ILE A 720 5.61 -40.93 34.05
N GLN A 721 6.19 -40.96 35.26
CA GLN A 721 7.27 -40.08 35.67
C GLN A 721 8.57 -40.88 35.63
N VAL A 722 9.57 -40.40 34.90
CA VAL A 722 10.92 -40.98 34.85
C VAL A 722 11.88 -39.95 35.44
N PRO A 723 12.45 -40.18 36.64
CA PRO A 723 13.37 -39.25 37.26
C PRO A 723 14.62 -38.97 36.40
N SER A 724 15.30 -37.88 36.71
CA SER A 724 16.58 -37.49 36.11
C SER A 724 17.58 -38.65 36.10
N GLN A 725 18.21 -38.89 34.94
CA GLN A 725 19.19 -39.96 34.70
C GLN A 725 18.70 -41.40 34.97
N GLN A 726 17.38 -41.65 35.00
CA GLN A 726 16.81 -42.99 35.25
C GLN A 726 16.18 -43.63 34.01
N GLN A 727 15.82 -44.91 34.16
CA GLN A 727 15.17 -45.71 33.13
C GLN A 727 13.84 -46.28 33.64
N ALA A 728 12.88 -46.45 32.74
CA ALA A 728 11.61 -47.10 32.99
C ALA A 728 11.36 -48.20 31.94
N LYS A 729 10.57 -49.21 32.32
CA LYS A 729 10.20 -50.32 31.44
C LYS A 729 8.70 -50.55 31.47
N LEU A 730 8.09 -50.53 30.30
CA LEU A 730 6.66 -50.77 30.11
C LEU A 730 6.48 -52.06 29.30
N SER A 731 5.37 -52.74 29.52
CA SER A 731 5.03 -53.93 28.75
C SER A 731 3.52 -54.09 28.62
N ALA A 732 3.11 -54.62 27.47
CA ALA A 732 1.74 -55.06 27.21
C ALA A 732 1.76 -56.43 26.52
N GLN A 733 0.68 -57.18 26.66
CA GLN A 733 0.42 -58.41 25.94
C GLN A 733 -0.98 -58.33 25.34
N TYR A 734 -1.16 -58.90 24.16
CA TYR A 734 -2.46 -59.18 23.59
C TYR A 734 -2.39 -60.47 22.76
N THR A 735 -3.51 -61.17 22.65
CA THR A 735 -3.63 -62.40 21.88
C THR A 735 -4.72 -62.23 20.83
N ILE A 736 -4.38 -62.39 19.55
CA ILE A 736 -5.36 -62.49 18.48
C ILE A 736 -5.75 -63.96 18.35
N LYS A 737 -7.04 -64.29 18.48
CA LYS A 737 -7.57 -65.64 18.26
C LYS A 737 -8.28 -65.70 16.92
N THR A 738 -7.80 -66.59 16.05
CA THR A 738 -8.44 -66.89 14.75
C THR A 738 -8.84 -68.36 14.69
N TYR A 739 -9.90 -68.67 13.94
CA TYR A 739 -10.25 -70.07 13.64
C TYR A 739 -9.19 -70.68 12.72
N ALA A 740 -8.94 -72.00 12.83
CA ALA A 740 -7.88 -72.67 12.07
C ALA A 740 -8.06 -72.68 10.55
N ASP A 741 -9.24 -72.35 10.04
CA ASP A 741 -9.60 -72.19 8.61
C ASP A 741 -9.45 -70.75 8.10
N SER A 742 -9.16 -69.80 8.99
CA SER A 742 -9.14 -68.37 8.73
C SER A 742 -7.70 -67.83 8.70
N GLU A 743 -7.37 -66.96 7.74
CA GLU A 743 -6.04 -66.35 7.61
C GLU A 743 -6.11 -64.82 7.65
N VAL A 744 -5.09 -64.20 8.25
CA VAL A 744 -4.93 -62.74 8.30
C VAL A 744 -4.48 -62.23 6.92
N ILE A 745 -5.38 -61.58 6.19
CA ILE A 745 -5.13 -61.01 4.87
C ILE A 745 -4.71 -59.54 5.00
N GLY A 746 -3.64 -59.13 4.30
CA GLY A 746 -3.22 -57.73 4.20
C GLY A 746 -2.49 -57.15 5.43
N GLY A 747 -2.28 -57.94 6.48
CA GLY A 747 -1.54 -57.54 7.69
C GLY A 747 -0.25 -58.34 7.89
N ASN A 748 0.73 -57.76 8.60
CA ASN A 748 1.91 -58.49 9.06
C ASN A 748 1.53 -59.36 10.27
N ARG A 749 1.53 -60.69 10.14
CA ARG A 749 1.19 -61.62 11.24
C ARG A 749 2.01 -61.42 12.53
N ARG A 750 3.11 -60.64 12.50
CA ARG A 750 3.96 -60.34 13.66
C ARG A 750 3.59 -59.04 14.41
N GLU A 751 2.70 -58.19 13.89
CA GLU A 751 2.55 -56.77 14.32
C GLU A 751 1.11 -56.29 14.56
#